data_AF-A0A935R5N6-F1
#
_entry.id   AF-A0A935R5N6-F1
#
_cell.length_a   1.000
_cell.length_b   1.000
_cell.length_c   1.000
_cell.angle_alpha   90.00
_cell.angle_beta   90.00
_cell.angle_gamma   90.00
#
_symmetry.space_group_name_H-M   'P 1'
#
loop_
_entity.id
_entity.type
_entity.pdbx_description
1 polymer ?
#
loop_
_entity_poly.entity_id
_entity_poly.type
_entity_poly.pdbx_seq_one_letter_code
_entity_poly.pdbx_strand_id
1 'polypeptide(L)'
;MTLPIRFNLTILLALATLACRSKDDALDSVDTNIEGPEDTADTAVDDDIDNTYEICEDITWSGEVIVGAVYYVCPTATLTIAADTQVKFMPSAGLVVDGTLKLEGSDGAPVVFTTNYSSTAGNYGVSVGGTGDKSTLQYATFEHINLRLEGGAATAITNSAFSDATLEIYTREAPFTVDSCTFTDNQRDNQYGIVARDLPLLDVVNSTFDKVYVGIGFDGVQDESALSVADSTFNEVRHALYVGSIGEYLHTVTGTNLTINSTSSHGMMLYSAASSFTNLSVTDATGYGLYADVRSTLALDNAVIKNSDSICVYAEGSLTATGLVAEGCGGSGVYAGKKGSSITGSSVTGAVGYGVYAYGDLTLDSSTVSSASNTGVYVYYGDLALSGVTLSNNGGTGAYAQQGTLMVEASEVVGNTAQGVQTYYGDLTVLDSNISGNNGSAVYADHGAVEVRRTTIEDTEGYAIYASTASIVASEVTIKDIRNYGIYGYRSSVVLDDSTLDNVEGVSVYTVDGDLTATNVDIRNSRSHGMYAYYGDLTVTNAILENIREGGLYSYYGDLTVTDASLTTIYGQGIYAYRGNLIVNAGVTGTTLYDVGFNALYSYYGDLTATGVKIDKVGQSGVLTYYGDTTVSGVTVNDAGTYGVFDQDGTLTMSDSTVTNTVNVGVYLNLGELATVTNSTVDTTGSTGVYVYQGDLIISDTDVSNSGSVGVYVNIGDMVADAVNVVEATGQGFYVNAGALDLSDASVTGAGSHGVYVYNGVAAVENLALTDIGGTGLYVNVGDLSATAVDGSDIASQGVYVYNGDMTASDVTLDDIGSQGVYVYNGNLTISESIISDVGSQGLYVYGGDLNLADTTVGNSGERGVYVYLGDALIDGLQVVDLSSTQDQRSALSYGLDVRGHALVTDTIVDKADSYGMYAKSAEIVSSTFSNNNNIGVILYGNDASSVSYCDVTDNGSHGVYGPTTGTNSLDVSYNNVTGNKYYGVVYARALDNNYIADNYSKTGADTTSKGTVDGTLDVSSSQIGSIDAVTNPKSSSVSGTGPASGS
;
A
#
# COMPACT_ATOMS: atom_id res chain seq x y z
N MET A 1 49.23 32.33 8.09
CA MET A 1 50.12 33.33 7.47
C MET A 1 51.09 33.78 8.56
N THR A 2 52.33 33.30 8.51
CA THR A 2 53.34 33.40 9.57
C THR A 2 54.17 34.68 9.41
N LEU A 3 54.16 35.57 10.41
CA LEU A 3 55.15 36.63 10.57
C LEU A 3 56.14 36.23 11.67
N PRO A 4 57.46 36.34 11.46
CA PRO A 4 58.46 36.10 12.50
C PRO A 4 58.69 37.39 13.28
N ILE A 5 58.52 37.36 14.60
CA ILE A 5 58.99 38.42 15.49
C ILE A 5 60.47 38.14 15.76
N ARG A 6 61.37 39.00 15.26
CA ARG A 6 62.80 38.99 15.60
C ARG A 6 63.00 39.75 16.91
N PHE A 7 63.35 39.05 17.99
CA PHE A 7 63.95 39.67 19.18
C PHE A 7 65.49 39.61 19.07
N ASN A 8 66.14 40.69 19.47
CA ASN A 8 67.58 40.92 19.35
C ASN A 8 68.34 40.07 20.40
N LEU A 9 69.08 39.06 19.95
CA LEU A 9 69.72 38.03 20.78
C LEU A 9 70.97 38.53 21.56
N THR A 10 71.46 39.74 21.28
CA THR A 10 72.77 40.22 21.78
C THR A 10 72.77 40.87 23.16
N ILE A 11 71.60 41.04 23.82
CA ILE A 11 71.48 41.68 25.14
C ILE A 11 71.14 40.67 26.25
N LEU A 12 70.72 39.46 25.90
CA LEU A 12 70.41 38.37 26.84
C LEU A 12 71.65 37.86 27.61
N LEU A 13 72.85 38.08 27.07
CA LEU A 13 74.12 37.59 27.63
C LEU A 13 74.68 38.46 28.78
N ALA A 14 74.24 39.72 28.89
CA ALA A 14 74.76 40.67 29.90
C ALA A 14 74.04 40.57 31.27
N LEU A 15 72.80 40.04 31.31
CA LEU A 15 72.07 39.80 32.57
C LEU A 15 72.31 38.39 33.14
N ALA A 16 72.61 37.41 32.27
CA ALA A 16 72.92 36.04 32.70
C ALA A 16 74.26 35.93 33.46
N THR A 17 75.18 36.88 33.27
CA THR A 17 76.50 36.86 33.89
C THR A 17 76.55 37.41 35.32
N LEU A 18 75.47 38.01 35.84
CA LEU A 18 75.34 38.35 37.27
C LEU A 18 74.50 37.34 38.08
N ALA A 19 73.60 36.59 37.44
CA ALA A 19 72.74 35.60 38.13
C ALA A 19 73.34 34.19 38.20
N CYS A 20 74.38 33.87 37.42
CA CYS A 20 74.99 32.54 37.42
C CYS A 20 76.24 32.48 38.29
N ARG A 21 76.06 32.27 39.60
CA ARG A 21 77.13 31.73 40.47
C ARG A 21 76.66 30.62 41.40
N SER A 22 75.91 29.66 40.85
CA SER A 22 76.06 28.25 41.22
C SER A 22 75.25 27.36 40.28
N LYS A 23 75.91 26.67 39.36
CA LYS A 23 76.22 25.22 39.42
C LYS A 23 76.34 24.66 37.99
N ASP A 24 77.57 24.51 37.54
CA ASP A 24 77.92 23.62 36.42
C ASP A 24 77.63 22.16 36.82
N ASP A 25 76.99 21.39 35.93
CA ASP A 25 77.65 20.24 35.29
C ASP A 25 76.78 19.59 34.21
N ALA A 26 77.43 19.39 33.04
CA ALA A 26 77.21 18.38 32.01
C ALA A 26 76.06 18.55 30.99
N LEU A 27 76.42 19.18 29.85
CA LEU A 27 75.85 18.94 28.53
C LEU A 27 76.72 17.93 27.76
N ASP A 28 76.12 16.87 27.23
CA ASP A 28 76.58 16.05 26.09
C ASP A 28 75.30 15.35 25.55
N SER A 29 74.84 15.46 24.30
CA SER A 29 75.49 15.27 23.01
C SER A 29 74.46 15.63 21.89
N VAL A 30 74.84 16.37 20.81
CA VAL A 30 75.00 15.89 19.40
C VAL A 30 73.64 15.61 18.69
N ASP A 31 73.23 16.15 17.51
CA ASP A 31 73.92 16.50 16.25
C ASP A 31 73.03 17.43 15.35
N THR A 32 73.68 18.44 14.76
CA THR A 32 73.64 18.94 13.36
C THR A 32 72.34 19.28 12.60
N ASN A 33 72.24 20.52 12.11
CA ASN A 33 72.77 20.91 10.79
C ASN A 33 72.57 22.41 10.50
N ILE A 34 73.68 23.10 10.29
CA ILE A 34 73.80 24.49 9.84
C ILE A 34 74.28 24.44 8.38
N GLU A 35 73.66 25.24 7.51
CA GLU A 35 74.41 25.95 6.46
C GLU A 35 73.99 27.43 6.46
N GLY A 36 75.01 28.31 6.43
CA GLY A 36 74.91 29.76 6.61
C GLY A 36 74.43 30.55 5.38
N PRO A 37 74.76 31.86 5.28
CA PRO A 37 76.16 32.29 5.28
C PRO A 37 76.53 33.46 6.24
N GLU A 38 77.82 33.43 6.61
CA GLU A 38 78.79 34.49 6.93
C GLU A 38 78.57 35.84 6.22
N ASP A 39 79.14 36.98 6.59
CA ASP A 39 79.95 37.55 7.68
C ASP A 39 80.07 39.04 7.26
N THR A 40 80.25 39.98 8.20
CA THR A 40 81.34 40.98 8.15
C THR A 40 81.22 42.06 9.22
N ALA A 41 82.35 42.19 9.92
CA ALA A 41 82.92 43.40 10.53
C ALA A 41 82.49 43.80 11.95
N ASP A 42 83.18 43.16 12.90
CA ASP A 42 83.92 43.76 14.02
C ASP A 42 84.30 45.26 13.85
N THR A 43 83.88 46.09 14.82
CA THR A 43 84.75 47.09 15.44
C THR A 43 84.44 47.20 16.93
N ALA A 44 85.36 46.72 17.75
CA ALA A 44 85.45 46.99 19.18
C ALA A 44 85.43 48.49 19.53
N VAL A 45 84.67 48.86 20.57
CA VAL A 45 84.98 49.98 21.48
C VAL A 45 84.73 49.50 22.91
N ASP A 46 85.74 49.78 23.71
CA ASP A 46 86.02 49.45 25.11
C ASP A 46 85.34 50.42 26.10
N ASP A 47 85.18 49.97 27.34
CA ASP A 47 84.88 50.67 28.61
C ASP A 47 83.51 51.38 28.82
N ASP A 48 82.68 50.79 29.72
CA ASP A 48 82.33 51.33 31.07
C ASP A 48 80.97 50.76 31.60
N ILE A 49 81.00 49.67 32.39
CA ILE A 49 79.87 49.25 33.25
C ILE A 49 80.41 49.09 34.68
N ASP A 50 80.55 50.21 35.39
CA ASP A 50 80.92 50.25 36.81
C ASP A 50 79.85 50.98 37.64
N ASN A 51 78.57 50.62 37.46
CA ASN A 51 77.45 51.18 38.24
C ASN A 51 76.45 50.10 38.73
N THR A 52 76.93 49.11 39.47
CA THR A 52 76.06 48.24 40.29
C THR A 52 76.17 48.64 41.77
N TYR A 53 75.05 48.95 42.42
CA TYR A 53 74.98 49.29 43.84
C TYR A 53 74.48 48.10 44.66
N GLU A 54 75.34 47.52 45.48
CA GLU A 54 75.00 46.38 46.34
C GLU A 54 74.35 46.83 47.66
N ILE A 55 73.26 46.17 48.04
CA ILE A 55 72.58 46.27 49.34
C ILE A 55 72.77 44.92 50.05
N CYS A 56 73.80 44.82 50.89
CA CYS A 56 74.11 43.59 51.64
C CYS A 56 73.74 43.66 53.13
N GLU A 57 73.11 44.75 53.58
CA GLU A 57 72.53 44.89 54.94
C GLU A 57 71.04 45.21 54.84
N ASP A 58 70.30 44.95 55.92
CA ASP A 58 68.87 45.27 55.96
C ASP A 58 68.66 46.79 55.87
N ILE A 59 67.86 47.22 54.90
CA ILE A 59 67.59 48.65 54.66
C ILE A 59 66.10 48.89 54.44
N THR A 60 65.62 50.05 54.89
CA THR A 60 64.27 50.53 54.62
C THR A 60 64.29 51.72 53.66
N TRP A 61 63.50 51.64 52.60
CA TRP A 61 63.19 52.73 51.69
C TRP A 61 61.85 53.37 52.04
N SER A 62 61.79 54.70 51.99
CA SER A 62 60.59 55.48 52.31
C SER A 62 60.54 56.79 51.51
N GLY A 63 59.36 57.25 51.11
CA GLY A 63 59.16 58.51 50.38
C GLY A 63 59.47 58.39 48.89
N GLU A 64 60.12 59.39 48.27
CA GLU A 64 60.57 59.28 46.88
C GLU A 64 62.00 58.70 46.84
N VAL A 65 62.17 57.58 46.15
CA VAL A 65 63.45 56.90 45.96
C VAL A 65 63.78 56.86 44.47
N ILE A 66 64.92 57.45 44.07
CA ILE A 66 65.39 57.44 42.69
C ILE A 66 66.44 56.34 42.53
N VAL A 67 66.16 55.37 41.65
CA VAL A 67 67.06 54.28 41.30
C VAL A 67 67.77 54.66 40.00
N GLY A 68 69.04 55.10 40.14
CA GLY A 68 69.83 55.65 39.03
C GLY A 68 70.68 54.64 38.26
N ALA A 69 70.77 53.40 38.74
CA ALA A 69 71.63 52.34 38.20
C ALA A 69 71.04 50.95 38.57
N VAL A 70 71.80 49.87 38.43
CA VAL A 70 71.35 48.54 38.89
C VAL A 70 71.61 48.40 40.38
N TYR A 71 70.57 48.18 41.17
CA TYR A 71 70.66 47.93 42.61
C TYR A 71 70.50 46.44 42.86
N TYR A 72 71.47 45.82 43.52
CA TYR A 72 71.51 44.39 43.80
C TYR A 72 71.37 44.13 45.30
N VAL A 73 70.28 43.47 45.72
CA VAL A 73 70.05 43.07 47.11
C VAL A 73 70.62 41.67 47.33
N CYS A 74 71.66 41.59 48.14
CA CYS A 74 72.43 40.37 48.36
C CYS A 74 71.57 39.28 49.05
N PRO A 75 71.88 37.98 48.87
CA PRO A 75 71.07 36.86 49.36
C PRO A 75 70.72 36.85 50.87
N THR A 76 71.49 37.55 51.69
CA THR A 76 71.31 37.64 53.15
C THR A 76 70.58 38.89 53.61
N ALA A 77 70.33 39.86 52.73
CA ALA A 77 69.81 41.17 53.08
C ALA A 77 68.31 41.28 52.82
N THR A 78 67.65 42.13 53.62
CA THR A 78 66.24 42.50 53.45
C THR A 78 66.11 43.95 53.02
N LEU A 79 65.55 44.17 51.83
CA LEU A 79 65.07 45.49 51.42
C LEU A 79 63.59 45.61 51.80
N THR A 80 63.31 46.47 52.78
CA THR A 80 61.94 46.83 53.16
C THR A 80 61.55 48.13 52.47
N ILE A 81 60.37 48.19 51.85
CA ILE A 81 59.84 49.40 51.25
C ILE A 81 58.56 49.79 51.99
N ALA A 82 58.59 50.93 52.68
CA ALA A 82 57.48 51.42 53.49
C ALA A 82 56.28 51.81 52.61
N ALA A 83 55.06 51.81 53.19
CA ALA A 83 53.86 52.30 52.53
C ALA A 83 54.04 53.72 51.93
N ASP A 84 53.29 54.02 50.86
CA ASP A 84 53.30 55.32 50.15
C ASP A 84 54.67 55.72 49.56
N THR A 85 55.57 54.75 49.38
CA THR A 85 56.89 54.99 48.76
C THR A 85 56.80 54.92 47.24
N GLN A 86 57.37 55.91 46.54
CA GLN A 86 57.54 55.91 45.09
C GLN A 86 58.99 55.61 44.72
N VAL A 87 59.22 54.46 44.10
CA VAL A 87 60.51 54.04 43.55
C VAL A 87 60.56 54.36 42.06
N LYS A 88 61.37 55.36 41.68
CA LYS A 88 61.47 55.89 40.32
C LYS A 88 62.76 55.43 39.65
N PHE A 89 62.66 54.67 38.57
CA PHE A 89 63.81 54.15 37.82
C PHE A 89 64.22 55.09 36.68
N MET A 90 65.51 55.40 36.61
CA MET A 90 66.14 56.05 35.46
C MET A 90 66.35 55.06 34.29
N PRO A 91 66.62 55.52 33.05
CA PRO A 91 66.94 54.62 31.94
C PRO A 91 68.15 53.74 32.30
N SER A 92 68.10 52.45 31.95
CA SER A 92 69.14 51.45 32.28
C SER A 92 69.35 51.18 33.79
N ALA A 93 68.43 51.63 34.64
CA ALA A 93 68.37 51.23 36.05
C ALA A 93 67.58 49.93 36.23
N GLY A 94 67.74 49.30 37.40
CA GLY A 94 66.99 48.09 37.77
C GLY A 94 67.16 47.74 39.24
N LEU A 95 66.30 46.88 39.74
CA LEU A 95 66.38 46.32 41.10
C LEU A 95 66.40 44.79 40.99
N VAL A 96 67.52 44.17 41.39
CA VAL A 96 67.69 42.72 41.41
C VAL A 96 67.75 42.27 42.88
N VAL A 97 66.88 41.35 43.27
CA VAL A 97 66.75 40.89 44.66
C VAL A 97 66.97 39.38 44.75
N ASP A 98 68.19 38.99 45.13
CA ASP A 98 68.48 37.60 45.53
C ASP A 98 68.23 37.36 47.02
N GLY A 99 68.17 38.44 47.81
CA GLY A 99 67.77 38.45 49.22
C GLY A 99 66.25 38.42 49.43
N THR A 100 65.78 39.26 50.36
CA THR A 100 64.36 39.40 50.70
C THR A 100 63.84 40.79 50.31
N LEU A 101 62.73 40.86 49.58
CA LEU A 101 61.98 42.10 49.31
C LEU A 101 60.71 42.12 50.14
N LYS A 102 60.56 43.09 51.03
CA LYS A 102 59.37 43.25 51.87
C LYS A 102 58.65 44.54 51.52
N LEU A 103 57.49 44.43 50.89
CA LEU A 103 56.62 45.57 50.58
C LEU A 103 55.60 45.75 51.72
N GLU A 104 55.63 46.91 52.37
CA GLU A 104 54.73 47.24 53.49
C GLU A 104 53.58 48.16 53.05
N GLY A 105 53.18 48.10 51.79
CA GLY A 105 52.02 48.84 51.28
C GLY A 105 50.72 48.44 51.99
N SER A 106 49.73 49.32 51.91
CA SER A 106 48.37 49.06 52.38
C SER A 106 47.33 49.56 51.37
N ASP A 107 46.08 49.17 51.57
CA ASP A 107 44.95 49.77 50.86
C ASP A 107 44.95 51.30 51.07
N GLY A 108 44.86 52.06 49.97
CA GLY A 108 44.99 53.52 49.95
C GLY A 108 46.40 54.10 50.07
N ALA A 109 47.44 53.29 50.31
CA ALA A 109 48.84 53.73 50.39
C ALA A 109 49.82 52.66 49.83
N PRO A 110 49.76 52.36 48.51
CA PRO A 110 50.56 51.31 47.92
C PRO A 110 52.04 51.71 47.81
N VAL A 111 52.91 50.71 47.64
CA VAL A 111 54.29 50.93 47.15
C VAL A 111 54.24 51.07 45.63
N VAL A 112 54.74 52.17 45.07
CA VAL A 112 54.68 52.45 43.63
C VAL A 112 56.07 52.32 43.00
N PHE A 113 56.23 51.41 42.05
CA PHE A 113 57.40 51.32 41.17
C PHE A 113 57.05 51.93 39.81
N THR A 114 57.80 52.94 39.37
CA THR A 114 57.46 53.71 38.15
C THR A 114 58.70 54.31 37.48
N THR A 115 58.51 54.99 36.34
CA THR A 115 59.53 55.78 35.64
C THR A 115 58.94 57.07 35.06
N ASN A 116 59.73 58.15 35.01
CA ASN A 116 59.30 59.44 34.44
C ASN A 116 59.41 59.50 32.90
N TYR A 117 59.90 58.44 32.28
CA TYR A 117 60.18 58.41 30.84
C TYR A 117 59.04 57.73 30.11
N SER A 118 58.64 58.32 28.98
CA SER A 118 57.56 57.82 28.14
C SER A 118 57.89 56.54 27.37
N SER A 119 59.04 55.89 27.61
CA SER A 119 59.44 54.65 26.95
C SER A 119 60.09 53.67 27.92
N THR A 120 59.68 52.40 27.81
CA THR A 120 60.22 51.21 28.50
C THR A 120 61.56 50.73 27.92
N ALA A 121 61.98 51.27 26.78
CA ALA A 121 63.19 50.85 26.06
C ALA A 121 64.46 51.04 26.92
N GLY A 122 64.96 49.93 27.47
CA GLY A 122 66.25 49.84 28.14
C GLY A 122 66.25 49.93 29.67
N ASN A 123 65.11 49.78 30.36
CA ASN A 123 65.05 49.62 31.83
C ASN A 123 65.00 48.13 32.21
N TYR A 124 65.73 47.71 33.26
CA TYR A 124 65.83 46.31 33.68
C TYR A 124 64.72 45.85 34.64
N GLY A 125 63.86 46.77 35.09
CA GLY A 125 62.70 46.49 35.93
C GLY A 125 63.04 46.03 37.35
N VAL A 126 62.12 45.27 37.95
CA VAL A 126 62.32 44.62 39.26
C VAL A 126 62.42 43.12 39.04
N SER A 127 63.53 42.49 39.45
CA SER A 127 63.72 41.05 39.41
C SER A 127 63.88 40.51 40.83
N VAL A 128 63.14 39.48 41.20
CA VAL A 128 63.18 38.84 42.53
C VAL A 128 63.47 37.36 42.36
N GLY A 129 64.72 36.95 42.64
CA GLY A 129 65.26 35.62 42.38
C GLY A 129 65.66 34.81 43.63
N GLY A 130 65.48 35.36 44.84
CA GLY A 130 65.83 34.71 46.10
C GLY A 130 65.17 33.34 46.38
N THR A 131 65.50 32.73 47.52
CA THR A 131 65.00 31.39 47.90
C THR A 131 64.33 31.37 49.27
N GLY A 132 63.39 30.44 49.47
CA GLY A 132 62.80 30.11 50.77
C GLY A 132 61.57 30.91 51.21
N ASP A 133 60.83 31.49 50.26
CA ASP A 133 59.55 32.19 50.47
C ASP A 133 59.62 33.27 51.58
N LYS A 134 60.55 34.21 51.42
CA LYS A 134 60.81 35.26 52.40
C LYS A 134 60.27 36.62 51.98
N SER A 135 60.16 36.86 50.68
CA SER A 135 59.71 38.14 50.13
C SER A 135 58.20 38.28 50.27
N THR A 136 57.74 39.47 50.65
CA THR A 136 56.30 39.80 50.79
C THR A 136 55.93 40.79 49.70
N LEU A 137 55.16 40.33 48.71
CA LEU A 137 54.74 41.11 47.55
C LEU A 137 53.24 41.43 47.69
N GLN A 138 52.92 42.56 48.33
CA GLN A 138 51.54 42.96 48.54
C GLN A 138 51.36 44.47 48.47
N TYR A 139 50.17 44.92 48.05
CA TYR A 139 49.81 46.34 47.95
C TYR A 139 50.84 47.17 47.19
N ALA A 140 51.24 46.68 46.01
CA ALA A 140 52.21 47.32 45.16
C ALA A 140 51.60 47.74 43.81
N THR A 141 52.08 48.83 43.25
CA THR A 141 51.71 49.32 41.91
C THR A 141 52.95 49.36 41.04
N PHE A 142 52.90 48.70 39.89
CA PHE A 142 53.94 48.66 38.89
C PHE A 142 53.46 49.40 37.63
N GLU A 143 54.00 50.59 37.38
CA GLU A 143 53.65 51.44 36.24
C GLU A 143 54.82 51.51 35.27
N HIS A 144 54.63 51.05 34.03
CA HIS A 144 55.68 51.01 33.00
C HIS A 144 56.92 50.17 33.36
N ILE A 145 56.84 49.38 34.43
CA ILE A 145 57.96 48.62 35.01
C ILE A 145 57.54 47.17 35.22
N ASN A 146 58.17 46.23 34.51
CA ASN A 146 57.88 44.81 34.69
C ASN A 146 58.41 44.29 36.04
N LEU A 147 57.70 43.32 36.59
CA LEU A 147 58.16 42.51 37.72
C LEU A 147 58.49 41.11 37.21
N ARG A 148 59.73 40.69 37.39
CA ARG A 148 60.20 39.33 37.10
C ARG A 148 60.41 38.56 38.40
N LEU A 149 59.81 37.38 38.49
CA LEU A 149 59.89 36.46 39.61
C LEU A 149 60.56 35.16 39.16
N GLU A 150 61.66 34.83 39.83
CA GLU A 150 62.43 33.62 39.60
C GLU A 150 62.73 32.91 40.93
N GLY A 151 63.13 31.64 40.85
CA GLY A 151 63.49 30.88 42.05
C GLY A 151 62.32 30.67 43.01
N GLY A 152 62.58 30.79 44.31
CA GLY A 152 61.61 30.47 45.37
C GLY A 152 61.36 31.62 46.32
N ALA A 153 61.51 32.88 45.87
CA ALA A 153 61.61 34.04 46.76
C ALA A 153 60.29 34.43 47.44
N ALA A 154 59.18 34.21 46.75
CA ALA A 154 57.81 34.46 47.20
C ALA A 154 56.90 33.38 46.62
N THR A 155 55.84 32.99 47.34
CA THR A 155 54.80 32.08 46.83
C THR A 155 53.56 32.80 46.31
N ALA A 156 53.40 34.08 46.60
CA ALA A 156 52.25 34.84 46.14
C ALA A 156 52.55 36.33 45.92
N ILE A 157 51.74 36.96 45.07
CA ILE A 157 51.55 38.40 45.01
C ILE A 157 50.07 38.72 45.22
N THR A 158 49.78 39.69 46.09
CA THR A 158 48.39 40.02 46.44
C THR A 158 48.08 41.50 46.39
N ASN A 159 46.82 41.87 46.11
CA ASN A 159 46.33 43.25 46.21
C ASN A 159 47.18 44.27 45.44
N SER A 160 47.74 43.88 44.29
CA SER A 160 48.74 44.67 43.56
C SER A 160 48.26 45.02 42.14
N ALA A 161 48.74 46.14 41.59
CA ALA A 161 48.34 46.66 40.29
C ALA A 161 49.52 46.73 39.31
N PHE A 162 49.26 46.46 38.04
CA PHE A 162 50.20 46.54 36.93
C PHE A 162 49.57 47.39 35.82
N SER A 163 50.26 48.43 35.38
CA SER A 163 49.80 49.32 34.30
C SER A 163 50.91 49.55 33.28
N ASP A 164 50.65 49.23 32.00
CA ASP A 164 51.68 49.15 30.94
C ASP A 164 52.91 48.33 31.40
N ALA A 165 52.64 47.25 32.13
CA ALA A 165 53.62 46.43 32.85
C ALA A 165 53.21 44.96 32.88
N THR A 166 54.19 44.06 32.80
CA THR A 166 53.97 42.61 32.82
C THR A 166 54.50 41.99 34.12
N LEU A 167 53.74 41.05 34.68
CA LEU A 167 54.21 40.10 35.68
C LEU A 167 54.81 38.88 34.97
N GLU A 168 56.12 38.73 35.09
CA GLU A 168 56.90 37.65 34.49
C GLU A 168 57.28 36.62 35.57
N ILE A 169 56.95 35.35 35.37
CA ILE A 169 57.22 34.25 36.30
C ILE A 169 57.97 33.16 35.52
N TYR A 170 59.22 32.90 35.89
CA TYR A 170 60.08 31.97 35.16
C TYR A 170 60.77 30.96 36.09
N THR A 171 60.92 29.72 35.61
CA THR A 171 61.87 28.72 36.13
C THR A 171 61.73 28.49 37.64
N ARG A 172 60.57 27.98 38.07
CA ARG A 172 60.26 27.77 39.50
C ARG A 172 59.87 26.32 39.79
N GLU A 173 60.38 25.78 40.89
CA GLU A 173 60.00 24.44 41.37
C GLU A 173 58.69 24.44 42.18
N ALA A 174 58.25 25.60 42.68
CA ALA A 174 57.09 25.73 43.57
C ALA A 174 55.92 26.48 42.90
N PRO A 175 54.67 26.14 43.24
CA PRO A 175 53.48 26.88 42.81
C PRO A 175 53.55 28.38 43.12
N PHE A 176 52.77 29.16 42.39
CA PHE A 176 52.65 30.60 42.62
C PHE A 176 51.21 31.07 42.54
N THR A 177 50.82 31.98 43.45
CA THR A 177 49.47 32.55 43.53
C THR A 177 49.46 34.04 43.20
N VAL A 178 48.52 34.46 42.36
CA VAL A 178 48.18 35.87 42.09
C VAL A 178 46.76 36.10 42.60
N ASP A 179 46.59 36.91 43.65
CA ASP A 179 45.28 37.14 44.26
C ASP A 179 44.94 38.63 44.34
N SER A 180 43.74 39.00 43.88
CA SER A 180 43.21 40.35 44.00
C SER A 180 44.11 41.38 43.30
N CYS A 181 44.70 41.00 42.16
CA CYS A 181 45.56 41.85 41.35
C CYS A 181 44.84 42.44 40.12
N THR A 182 45.25 43.64 39.71
CA THR A 182 44.69 44.35 38.54
C THR A 182 45.78 44.60 37.49
N PHE A 183 45.49 44.32 36.22
CA PHE A 183 46.38 44.56 35.08
C PHE A 183 45.67 45.47 34.06
N THR A 184 46.24 46.63 33.73
CA THR A 184 45.58 47.64 32.87
C THR A 184 46.48 48.20 31.76
N ASP A 185 45.89 48.54 30.61
CA ASP A 185 46.51 49.35 29.55
C ASP A 185 47.82 48.80 28.95
N ASN A 186 48.03 47.48 28.97
CA ASN A 186 49.21 46.78 28.43
C ASN A 186 49.20 46.63 26.88
N GLN A 187 48.58 47.54 26.14
CA GLN A 187 48.39 47.38 24.68
C GLN A 187 49.56 47.90 23.83
N ARG A 188 50.44 48.75 24.38
CA ARG A 188 51.39 49.53 23.57
C ARG A 188 52.46 48.69 22.87
N ASP A 189 52.88 47.59 23.48
CA ASP A 189 54.00 46.74 23.03
C ASP A 189 53.64 45.24 22.92
N ASN A 190 52.35 44.90 22.74
CA ASN A 190 51.84 43.52 22.81
C ASN A 190 52.15 42.82 24.16
N GLN A 191 52.08 43.58 25.26
CA GLN A 191 52.46 43.10 26.59
C GLN A 191 51.38 42.26 27.25
N TYR A 192 51.82 41.20 27.90
CA TYR A 192 50.97 40.28 28.65
C TYR A 192 50.65 40.89 30.03
N GLY A 193 49.55 40.49 30.66
CA GLY A 193 49.32 40.74 32.08
C GLY A 193 50.26 39.85 32.89
N ILE A 194 50.16 38.54 32.67
CA ILE A 194 51.01 37.51 33.27
C ILE A 194 51.67 36.67 32.17
N VAL A 195 52.98 36.47 32.27
CA VAL A 195 53.71 35.43 31.54
C VAL A 195 54.27 34.46 32.55
N ALA A 196 53.79 33.22 32.55
CA ALA A 196 54.30 32.14 33.38
C ALA A 196 54.89 31.05 32.49
N ARG A 197 56.20 30.81 32.62
CA ARG A 197 56.88 29.70 31.95
C ARG A 197 57.65 28.87 32.94
N ASP A 198 57.76 27.58 32.65
CA ASP A 198 58.49 26.64 33.48
C ASP A 198 57.99 26.68 34.94
N LEU A 199 56.67 26.58 35.13
CA LEU A 199 55.99 26.58 36.42
C LEU A 199 55.06 25.36 36.55
N PRO A 200 55.08 24.59 37.67
CA PRO A 200 54.19 23.45 37.86
C PRO A 200 52.72 23.84 38.14
N LEU A 201 52.47 24.97 38.81
CA LEU A 201 51.11 25.47 39.07
C LEU A 201 51.09 27.00 39.17
N LEU A 202 50.25 27.64 38.36
CA LEU A 202 49.83 29.04 38.55
C LEU A 202 48.38 29.07 39.03
N ASP A 203 48.12 29.75 40.15
CA ASP A 203 46.76 30.02 40.63
C ASP A 203 46.48 31.53 40.57
N VAL A 204 45.42 31.93 39.86
CA VAL A 204 45.04 33.34 39.69
C VAL A 204 43.60 33.54 40.16
N VAL A 205 43.39 34.35 41.19
CA VAL A 205 42.07 34.48 41.85
C VAL A 205 41.72 35.95 42.07
N ASN A 206 40.43 36.30 41.96
CA ASN A 206 39.91 37.65 42.23
C ASN A 206 40.57 38.76 41.39
N SER A 207 41.08 38.43 40.20
CA SER A 207 41.93 39.35 39.42
C SER A 207 41.20 39.98 38.24
N THR A 208 41.62 41.19 37.87
CA THR A 208 41.04 41.93 36.74
C THR A 208 42.10 42.26 35.70
N PHE A 209 41.79 42.04 34.43
CA PHE A 209 42.63 42.38 33.28
C PHE A 209 41.80 43.30 32.37
N ASP A 210 42.23 44.53 32.14
CA ASP A 210 41.52 45.51 31.30
C ASP A 210 42.47 46.09 30.25
N LYS A 211 42.10 46.00 28.97
CA LYS A 211 42.92 46.48 27.86
C LYS A 211 44.35 45.91 27.89
N VAL A 212 44.45 44.60 28.03
CA VAL A 212 45.73 43.86 28.01
C VAL A 212 45.87 43.11 26.69
N TYR A 213 47.08 42.95 26.14
CA TYR A 213 47.25 42.12 24.94
C TYR A 213 46.85 40.67 25.24
N VAL A 214 47.60 39.94 26.06
CA VAL A 214 47.18 38.62 26.56
C VAL A 214 47.08 38.68 28.08
N GLY A 215 45.92 38.32 28.64
CA GLY A 215 45.71 38.31 30.09
C GLY A 215 46.73 37.41 30.79
N ILE A 216 46.69 36.12 30.48
CA ILE A 216 47.59 35.11 31.03
C ILE A 216 48.18 34.26 29.90
N GLY A 217 49.50 34.27 29.78
CA GLY A 217 50.26 33.29 28.99
C GLY A 217 50.86 32.24 29.92
N PHE A 218 50.56 30.96 29.71
CA PHE A 218 51.04 29.85 30.54
C PHE A 218 51.66 28.73 29.69
N ASP A 219 52.88 28.34 30.04
CA ASP A 219 53.61 27.21 29.44
C ASP A 219 54.38 26.46 30.54
N GLY A 220 53.94 25.25 30.88
CA GLY A 220 54.41 24.51 32.05
C GLY A 220 55.78 23.84 31.87
N VAL A 221 56.28 23.18 32.94
CA VAL A 221 57.56 22.42 32.90
C VAL A 221 57.41 20.98 32.41
N GLN A 222 56.20 20.44 32.48
CA GLN A 222 55.90 19.02 32.28
C GLN A 222 54.41 18.79 31.99
N ASP A 223 54.05 17.58 31.55
CA ASP A 223 52.67 17.13 31.50
C ASP A 223 51.96 17.32 32.87
N GLU A 224 50.70 17.72 32.83
CA GLU A 224 49.86 18.04 34.00
C GLU A 224 50.29 19.31 34.77
N SER A 225 51.26 20.08 34.26
CA SER A 225 51.46 21.45 34.77
C SER A 225 50.17 22.24 34.65
N ALA A 226 49.80 22.95 35.72
CA ALA A 226 48.44 23.42 35.91
C ALA A 226 48.30 24.94 35.90
N LEU A 227 47.24 25.42 35.26
CA LEU A 227 46.75 26.79 35.38
C LEU A 227 45.35 26.76 36.01
N SER A 228 45.20 27.39 37.17
CA SER A 228 43.93 27.62 37.85
C SER A 228 43.58 29.10 37.79
N VAL A 229 42.37 29.43 37.34
CA VAL A 229 41.86 30.81 37.30
C VAL A 229 40.46 30.85 37.92
N ALA A 230 40.23 31.69 38.91
CA ALA A 230 38.93 31.80 39.57
C ALA A 230 38.51 33.25 39.80
N ASP A 231 37.19 33.50 39.76
CA ASP A 231 36.55 34.76 40.14
C ASP A 231 37.21 36.00 39.49
N SER A 232 37.60 35.87 38.22
CA SER A 232 38.44 36.84 37.51
C SER A 232 37.78 37.37 36.24
N THR A 233 38.09 38.62 35.89
CA THR A 233 37.47 39.34 34.74
C THR A 233 38.53 39.82 33.74
N PHE A 234 38.25 39.65 32.45
CA PHE A 234 39.06 40.10 31.33
C PHE A 234 38.22 41.01 30.42
N ASN A 235 38.60 42.27 30.26
CA ASN A 235 37.90 43.25 29.44
C ASN A 235 38.83 43.80 28.35
N GLU A 236 38.33 43.88 27.11
CA GLU A 236 39.06 44.49 25.98
C GLU A 236 40.45 43.89 25.75
N VAL A 237 40.59 42.57 25.96
CA VAL A 237 41.87 41.85 25.78
C VAL A 237 42.03 41.34 24.34
N ARG A 238 43.24 40.96 23.90
CA ARG A 238 43.35 40.15 22.66
C ARG A 238 42.98 38.70 22.91
N HIS A 239 43.52 38.13 23.98
CA HIS A 239 43.22 36.80 24.50
C HIS A 239 43.17 36.85 26.02
N ALA A 240 42.17 36.24 26.65
CA ALA A 240 42.15 36.11 28.11
C ALA A 240 43.22 35.11 28.56
N LEU A 241 43.18 33.90 27.97
CA LEU A 241 44.12 32.82 28.23
C LEU A 241 44.81 32.37 26.94
N TYR A 242 46.13 32.19 27.01
CA TYR A 242 46.95 31.56 25.99
C TYR A 242 47.79 30.46 26.65
N VAL A 243 47.42 29.19 26.45
CA VAL A 243 48.03 28.05 27.14
C VAL A 243 48.75 27.14 26.15
N GLY A 244 50.02 26.86 26.45
CA GLY A 244 50.86 25.88 25.80
C GLY A 244 51.33 26.25 24.38
N SER A 245 52.23 25.41 23.87
CA SER A 245 52.72 25.41 22.49
C SER A 245 52.32 24.09 21.80
N ILE A 246 52.12 24.12 20.47
CA ILE A 246 51.69 22.93 19.71
C ILE A 246 52.75 21.83 19.83
N GLY A 247 52.42 20.72 20.51
CA GLY A 247 53.20 19.49 20.45
C GLY A 247 54.04 19.15 21.69
N GLU A 248 54.15 20.03 22.68
CA GLU A 248 55.09 19.87 23.81
C GLU A 248 54.47 19.08 24.98
N TYR A 249 53.75 19.75 25.89
CA TYR A 249 53.18 19.15 27.10
C TYR A 249 51.65 19.20 27.12
N LEU A 250 51.02 18.21 27.75
CA LEU A 250 49.59 18.19 28.04
C LEU A 250 49.31 18.94 29.35
N HIS A 251 48.86 20.19 29.28
CA HIS A 251 48.59 21.03 30.44
C HIS A 251 47.22 20.74 31.07
N THR A 252 47.06 21.01 32.36
CA THR A 252 45.74 21.03 33.02
C THR A 252 45.29 22.47 33.22
N VAL A 253 44.08 22.81 32.77
CA VAL A 253 43.55 24.18 32.91
C VAL A 253 42.19 24.14 33.59
N THR A 254 42.04 24.83 34.71
CA THR A 254 40.76 24.92 35.43
C THR A 254 40.32 26.37 35.56
N GLY A 255 39.08 26.66 35.18
CA GLY A 255 38.49 27.98 35.33
C GLY A 255 37.16 27.96 36.09
N THR A 256 36.93 28.89 37.00
CA THR A 256 35.64 29.02 37.70
C THR A 256 35.21 30.48 37.80
N ASN A 257 33.95 30.78 37.47
CA ASN A 257 33.37 32.13 37.53
C ASN A 257 34.20 33.17 36.75
N LEU A 258 34.53 32.85 35.50
CA LEU A 258 35.35 33.71 34.63
C LEU A 258 34.47 34.54 33.72
N THR A 259 34.77 35.84 33.61
CA THR A 259 34.09 36.75 32.67
C THR A 259 35.09 37.33 31.68
N ILE A 260 34.84 37.16 30.39
CA ILE A 260 35.65 37.69 29.29
C ILE A 260 34.73 38.54 28.40
N ASN A 261 34.99 39.84 28.34
CA ASN A 261 34.20 40.79 27.57
C ASN A 261 35.07 41.45 26.51
N SER A 262 34.63 41.41 25.25
CA SER A 262 35.24 42.07 24.10
C SER A 262 36.68 41.63 23.84
N THR A 263 36.91 40.76 22.87
CA THR A 263 38.28 40.38 22.48
C THR A 263 38.67 40.81 21.07
N SER A 264 39.84 41.44 20.92
CA SER A 264 40.41 41.81 19.60
C SER A 264 40.96 40.62 18.81
N SER A 265 40.86 39.42 19.38
CA SER A 265 41.00 38.14 18.68
C SER A 265 40.16 37.07 19.38
N HIS A 266 40.75 35.94 19.76
CA HIS A 266 40.09 34.80 20.39
C HIS A 266 39.89 35.01 21.89
N GLY A 267 38.79 34.53 22.46
CA GLY A 267 38.56 34.59 23.92
C GLY A 267 39.64 33.80 24.68
N MET A 268 39.83 32.53 24.33
CA MET A 268 40.92 31.69 24.84
C MET A 268 41.55 30.83 23.74
N MET A 269 42.85 30.57 23.87
CA MET A 269 43.59 29.57 23.08
C MET A 269 44.20 28.51 23.99
N LEU A 270 43.84 27.26 23.75
CA LEU A 270 44.22 26.10 24.56
C LEU A 270 44.91 25.08 23.64
N TYR A 271 46.24 24.99 23.72
CA TYR A 271 47.03 24.03 22.95
C TYR A 271 47.48 22.89 23.86
N SER A 272 47.19 21.64 23.45
CA SER A 272 47.51 20.45 24.24
C SER A 272 47.10 20.63 25.71
N ALA A 273 45.82 20.89 25.96
CA ALA A 273 45.31 21.17 27.30
C ALA A 273 44.08 20.31 27.64
N ALA A 274 44.11 19.70 28.82
CA ALA A 274 42.95 19.13 29.48
C ALA A 274 42.28 20.23 30.32
N SER A 275 41.22 20.82 29.78
CA SER A 275 40.63 22.05 30.29
C SER A 275 39.22 21.83 30.83
N SER A 276 38.91 22.40 32.00
CA SER A 276 37.58 22.36 32.62
C SER A 276 37.16 23.75 33.10
N PHE A 277 36.00 24.23 32.65
CA PHE A 277 35.47 25.55 33.01
C PHE A 277 34.06 25.45 33.57
N THR A 278 33.83 26.08 34.73
CA THR A 278 32.51 26.19 35.36
C THR A 278 32.09 27.66 35.46
N ASN A 279 30.87 28.00 35.07
CA ASN A 279 30.34 29.38 35.07
C ASN A 279 31.24 30.35 34.28
N LEU A 280 31.53 30.01 33.03
CA LEU A 280 32.32 30.83 32.12
C LEU A 280 31.40 31.75 31.28
N SER A 281 31.73 33.03 31.18
CA SER A 281 31.09 33.96 30.24
C SER A 281 32.11 34.54 29.27
N VAL A 282 31.89 34.40 27.96
CA VAL A 282 32.70 35.00 26.90
C VAL A 282 31.77 35.75 25.94
N THR A 283 31.94 37.06 25.80
CA THR A 283 31.12 37.87 24.88
C THR A 283 31.97 38.72 23.95
N ASP A 284 31.47 38.91 22.72
CA ASP A 284 32.02 39.84 21.72
C ASP A 284 33.48 39.54 21.33
N ALA A 285 33.74 38.27 20.95
CA ALA A 285 35.06 37.84 20.49
C ALA A 285 35.20 37.99 18.97
N THR A 286 36.20 38.73 18.49
CA THR A 286 36.43 38.87 17.03
C THR A 286 37.04 37.63 16.35
N GLY A 287 37.41 36.61 17.14
CA GLY A 287 37.89 35.30 16.66
C GLY A 287 36.98 34.16 17.13
N TYR A 288 37.57 33.05 17.60
CA TYR A 288 36.83 32.03 18.34
C TYR A 288 36.54 32.50 19.77
N GLY A 289 35.37 32.14 20.31
CA GLY A 289 35.11 32.31 21.74
C GLY A 289 36.11 31.46 22.54
N LEU A 290 36.15 30.16 22.23
CA LEU A 290 37.14 29.21 22.74
C LEU A 290 37.76 28.41 21.60
N TYR A 291 39.08 28.22 21.66
CA TYR A 291 39.82 27.34 20.75
C TYR A 291 40.62 26.30 21.53
N ALA A 292 40.41 25.02 21.20
CA ALA A 292 41.16 23.87 21.71
C ALA A 292 41.58 22.95 20.54
N ASP A 293 42.87 22.63 20.48
CA ASP A 293 43.44 21.81 19.40
C ASP A 293 43.10 20.30 19.53
N VAL A 294 43.54 19.49 18.55
CA VAL A 294 43.26 18.04 18.49
C VAL A 294 43.77 17.21 19.69
N ARG A 295 44.78 17.72 20.41
CA ARG A 295 45.33 17.07 21.60
C ARG A 295 44.57 17.44 22.87
N SER A 296 43.78 18.51 22.82
CA SER A 296 43.05 19.05 23.96
C SER A 296 41.73 18.32 24.22
N THR A 297 41.29 18.35 25.48
CA THR A 297 39.94 17.95 25.91
C THR A 297 39.29 19.13 26.60
N LEU A 298 38.07 19.50 26.23
CA LEU A 298 37.38 20.66 26.79
C LEU A 298 36.12 20.21 27.54
N ALA A 299 36.04 20.52 28.83
CA ALA A 299 34.85 20.36 29.65
C ALA A 299 34.26 21.73 29.99
N LEU A 300 32.98 21.93 29.71
CA LEU A 300 32.24 23.17 29.97
C LEU A 300 31.00 22.86 30.81
N ASP A 301 30.88 23.51 31.95
CA ASP A 301 29.71 23.44 32.82
C ASP A 301 29.14 24.85 33.02
N ASN A 302 27.92 25.07 32.55
CA ASN A 302 27.24 26.37 32.59
C ASN A 302 28.05 27.50 31.95
N ALA A 303 28.53 27.28 30.71
CA ALA A 303 29.27 28.28 29.94
C ALA A 303 28.33 29.09 29.02
N VAL A 304 28.56 30.40 28.89
CA VAL A 304 27.82 31.32 28.03
C VAL A 304 28.80 31.99 27.08
N ILE A 305 28.67 31.73 25.78
CA ILE A 305 29.58 32.24 24.74
C ILE A 305 28.74 32.92 23.67
N LYS A 306 28.87 34.24 23.54
CA LYS A 306 28.02 35.04 22.65
C LYS A 306 28.81 35.92 21.70
N ASN A 307 28.23 36.17 20.53
CA ASN A 307 28.72 37.14 19.54
C ASN A 307 30.19 36.93 19.18
N SER A 308 30.58 35.69 18.90
CA SER A 308 31.91 35.42 18.33
C SER A 308 31.84 35.62 16.82
N ASP A 309 32.73 36.43 16.22
CA ASP A 309 32.77 36.66 14.76
C ASP A 309 33.10 35.37 13.98
N SER A 310 33.68 34.37 14.65
CA SER A 310 33.91 33.02 14.11
C SER A 310 33.09 31.97 14.87
N ILE A 311 33.70 30.85 15.25
CA ILE A 311 33.05 29.75 15.99
C ILE A 311 33.02 30.07 17.49
N CYS A 312 31.88 29.89 18.15
CA CYS A 312 31.80 30.12 19.60
C CYS A 312 32.67 29.11 20.38
N VAL A 313 32.53 27.81 20.09
CA VAL A 313 33.39 26.76 20.68
C VAL A 313 34.04 25.93 19.58
N TYR A 314 35.37 26.02 19.46
CA TYR A 314 36.15 25.14 18.60
C TYR A 314 36.96 24.15 19.44
N ALA A 315 36.54 22.88 19.48
CA ALA A 315 37.21 21.81 20.21
C ALA A 315 37.56 20.66 19.25
N GLU A 316 38.78 20.68 18.69
CA GLU A 316 39.18 19.70 17.67
C GLU A 316 39.46 18.28 18.24
N GLY A 317 39.80 18.18 19.53
CA GLY A 317 39.96 16.90 20.23
C GLY A 317 38.61 16.31 20.65
N SER A 318 38.14 16.64 21.85
CA SER A 318 36.83 16.25 22.39
C SER A 318 36.20 17.38 23.22
N LEU A 319 34.87 17.39 23.27
CA LEU A 319 34.07 18.32 24.06
C LEU A 319 33.10 17.56 24.98
N THR A 320 33.01 17.98 26.23
CA THR A 320 31.94 17.62 27.16
C THR A 320 31.30 18.92 27.65
N ALA A 321 30.07 19.20 27.22
CA ALA A 321 29.38 20.43 27.59
C ALA A 321 28.07 20.12 28.32
N THR A 322 27.81 20.79 29.45
CA THR A 322 26.54 20.76 30.16
C THR A 322 26.06 22.20 30.40
N GLY A 323 24.84 22.52 30.01
CA GLY A 323 24.30 23.88 30.17
C GLY A 323 25.02 24.95 29.35
N LEU A 324 25.62 24.60 28.22
CA LEU A 324 26.28 25.56 27.32
C LEU A 324 25.25 26.44 26.62
N VAL A 325 25.49 27.74 26.54
CA VAL A 325 24.76 28.69 25.71
C VAL A 325 25.72 29.26 24.67
N ALA A 326 25.58 28.89 23.41
CA ALA A 326 26.35 29.44 22.29
C ALA A 326 25.40 30.22 21.36
N GLU A 327 25.55 31.55 21.30
CA GLU A 327 24.60 32.44 20.61
C GLU A 327 25.30 33.44 19.68
N GLY A 328 24.78 33.63 18.46
CA GLY A 328 25.24 34.70 17.57
C GLY A 328 26.66 34.48 17.02
N CYS A 329 26.99 33.24 16.66
CA CYS A 329 28.31 32.86 16.17
C CYS A 329 28.41 33.14 14.65
N GLY A 330 29.43 33.88 14.20
CA GLY A 330 29.66 34.19 12.79
C GLY A 330 30.18 33.00 11.95
N GLY A 331 30.57 31.91 12.61
CA GLY A 331 30.81 30.59 12.04
C GLY A 331 29.80 29.56 12.57
N SER A 332 30.27 28.34 12.82
CA SER A 332 29.45 27.34 13.51
C SER A 332 29.27 27.68 14.99
N GLY A 333 28.19 27.22 15.62
CA GLY A 333 28.02 27.38 17.07
C GLY A 333 29.08 26.58 17.83
N VAL A 334 29.15 25.29 17.53
CA VAL A 334 30.12 24.36 18.11
C VAL A 334 30.79 23.55 17.00
N TYR A 335 32.11 23.46 17.06
CA TYR A 335 32.90 22.46 16.35
C TYR A 335 33.40 21.44 17.38
N ALA A 336 32.83 20.23 17.33
CA ALA A 336 33.16 19.09 18.16
C ALA A 336 34.07 18.12 17.38
N GLY A 337 35.12 17.65 18.04
CA GLY A 337 36.31 17.13 17.39
C GLY A 337 36.24 15.71 16.82
N LYS A 338 37.43 15.10 16.74
CA LYS A 338 37.66 13.75 16.19
C LYS A 338 37.52 12.61 17.21
N LYS A 339 37.55 12.91 18.53
CA LYS A 339 37.65 11.91 19.61
C LYS A 339 36.33 11.69 20.36
N GLY A 340 35.20 11.96 19.71
CA GLY A 340 33.88 11.88 20.35
C GLY A 340 33.55 13.14 21.16
N SER A 341 32.28 13.49 21.28
CA SER A 341 31.83 14.63 22.10
C SER A 341 30.41 14.43 22.63
N SER A 342 30.12 15.05 23.77
CA SER A 342 28.80 15.01 24.42
C SER A 342 28.35 16.42 24.80
N ILE A 343 27.12 16.77 24.47
CA ILE A 343 26.52 18.08 24.76
C ILE A 343 25.14 17.83 25.40
N THR A 344 24.94 18.31 26.62
CA THR A 344 23.73 18.04 27.40
C THR A 344 23.10 19.33 27.92
N GLY A 345 21.77 19.44 27.90
CA GLY A 345 21.06 20.58 28.48
C GLY A 345 21.47 21.94 27.90
N SER A 346 21.93 21.97 26.66
CA SER A 346 22.61 23.14 26.06
C SER A 346 21.78 23.80 24.97
N SER A 347 22.06 25.06 24.66
CA SER A 347 21.39 25.86 23.64
C SER A 347 22.40 26.44 22.66
N VAL A 348 22.26 26.13 21.38
CA VAL A 348 23.10 26.65 20.29
C VAL A 348 22.22 27.35 19.27
N THR A 349 22.30 28.68 19.17
CA THR A 349 21.35 29.48 18.41
C THR A 349 21.99 30.54 17.52
N GLY A 350 21.41 30.75 16.34
CA GLY A 350 21.77 31.88 15.46
C GLY A 350 23.19 31.79 14.87
N ALA A 351 23.70 30.58 14.65
CA ALA A 351 24.99 30.37 13.99
C ALA A 351 24.88 30.67 12.48
N VAL A 352 25.85 31.39 11.90
CA VAL A 352 25.91 31.62 10.45
C VAL A 352 26.39 30.37 9.70
N GLY A 353 27.08 29.45 10.38
CA GLY A 353 27.47 28.13 9.89
C GLY A 353 26.52 27.02 10.33
N TYR A 354 27.10 25.89 10.75
CA TYR A 354 26.37 24.79 11.39
C TYR A 354 25.99 25.17 12.83
N GLY A 355 24.89 24.63 13.36
CA GLY A 355 24.66 24.72 14.79
C GLY A 355 25.77 23.97 15.54
N VAL A 356 25.85 22.66 15.30
CA VAL A 356 26.92 21.79 15.76
C VAL A 356 27.50 21.02 14.59
N TYR A 357 28.82 21.09 14.42
CA TYR A 357 29.58 20.27 13.47
C TYR A 357 30.44 19.29 14.25
N ALA A 358 30.42 18.00 13.90
CA ALA A 358 31.39 17.03 14.40
C ALA A 358 32.04 16.16 13.33
N TYR A 359 33.29 15.78 13.57
CA TYR A 359 34.00 14.85 12.69
C TYR A 359 33.88 13.40 13.17
N GLY A 360 34.05 13.17 14.49
CA GLY A 360 33.80 11.88 15.15
C GLY A 360 32.42 11.82 15.80
N ASP A 361 32.23 10.83 16.69
CA ASP A 361 30.93 10.57 17.33
C ASP A 361 30.42 11.77 18.12
N LEU A 362 29.09 11.95 18.12
CA LEU A 362 28.45 13.05 18.81
C LEU A 362 27.17 12.58 19.50
N THR A 363 27.05 12.89 20.79
CA THR A 363 25.82 12.74 21.56
C THR A 363 25.28 14.11 21.95
N LEU A 364 24.04 14.41 21.57
CA LEU A 364 23.29 15.55 22.10
C LEU A 364 22.11 15.04 22.91
N ASP A 365 21.99 15.51 24.14
CA ASP A 365 20.88 15.17 25.03
C ASP A 365 20.20 16.42 25.58
N SER A 366 18.87 16.43 25.59
CA SER A 366 18.06 17.49 26.22
C SER A 366 18.46 18.92 25.77
N SER A 367 18.86 19.08 24.50
CA SER A 367 19.51 20.28 23.99
C SER A 367 18.76 20.90 22.81
N THR A 368 18.91 22.20 22.62
CA THR A 368 18.27 22.96 21.54
C THR A 368 19.32 23.45 20.54
N VAL A 369 19.10 23.19 19.25
CA VAL A 369 19.88 23.76 18.15
C VAL A 369 18.93 24.43 17.17
N SER A 370 19.03 25.76 17.02
CA SER A 370 18.06 26.48 16.20
C SER A 370 18.62 27.68 15.46
N SER A 371 17.95 28.03 14.35
CA SER A 371 18.29 29.20 13.54
C SER A 371 19.74 29.22 13.05
N ALA A 372 20.38 28.06 12.89
CA ALA A 372 21.62 27.96 12.15
C ALA A 372 21.32 28.25 10.67
N SER A 373 22.18 29.00 9.98
CA SER A 373 21.97 29.29 8.55
C SER A 373 22.26 28.09 7.65
N ASN A 374 22.90 27.05 8.19
CA ASN A 374 23.14 25.76 7.54
C ASN A 374 22.40 24.64 8.31
N THR A 375 22.93 23.41 8.27
CA THR A 375 22.40 22.24 9.00
C THR A 375 22.51 22.46 10.51
N GLY A 376 21.47 22.06 11.26
CA GLY A 376 21.44 22.15 12.71
C GLY A 376 22.59 21.35 13.32
N VAL A 377 22.59 20.04 13.11
CA VAL A 377 23.64 19.12 13.57
C VAL A 377 24.19 18.31 12.41
N TYR A 378 25.51 18.36 12.19
CA TYR A 378 26.16 17.63 11.10
C TYR A 378 27.34 16.80 11.61
N VAL A 379 27.34 15.50 11.32
CA VAL A 379 28.42 14.56 11.65
C VAL A 379 28.95 13.90 10.38
N TYR A 380 30.27 13.93 10.19
CA TYR A 380 30.88 13.41 8.96
C TYR A 380 31.19 11.91 8.99
N TYR A 381 32.03 11.45 9.94
CA TYR A 381 32.45 10.04 10.04
C TYR A 381 31.91 9.27 11.25
N GLY A 382 31.51 9.97 12.31
CA GLY A 382 31.02 9.33 13.54
C GLY A 382 29.53 9.06 13.55
N ASP A 383 29.11 8.34 14.57
CA ASP A 383 27.69 8.12 14.89
C ASP A 383 27.10 9.36 15.57
N LEU A 384 25.84 9.68 15.24
CA LEU A 384 25.09 10.78 15.83
C LEU A 384 23.93 10.24 16.66
N ALA A 385 23.96 10.48 17.97
CA ALA A 385 22.88 10.13 18.89
C ALA A 385 22.21 11.39 19.43
N LEU A 386 20.90 11.48 19.24
CA LEU A 386 20.05 12.59 19.65
C LEU A 386 18.93 12.09 20.58
N SER A 387 18.84 12.65 21.78
CA SER A 387 17.83 12.28 22.79
C SER A 387 17.21 13.52 23.40
N GLY A 388 15.88 13.66 23.35
CA GLY A 388 15.20 14.80 23.97
C GLY A 388 15.58 16.17 23.36
N VAL A 389 16.02 16.20 22.09
CA VAL A 389 16.53 17.43 21.47
C VAL A 389 15.47 18.19 20.71
N THR A 390 15.65 19.50 20.57
CA THR A 390 14.87 20.35 19.66
C THR A 390 15.76 20.90 18.57
N LEU A 391 15.50 20.52 17.31
CA LEU A 391 16.20 21.01 16.12
C LEU A 391 15.25 21.83 15.26
N SER A 392 15.36 23.16 15.29
CA SER A 392 14.34 24.00 14.66
C SER A 392 14.83 25.17 13.82
N ASN A 393 14.09 25.46 12.74
CA ASN A 393 14.28 26.62 11.89
C ASN A 393 15.72 26.77 11.35
N ASN A 394 16.39 25.66 11.05
CA ASN A 394 17.74 25.68 10.48
C ASN A 394 17.66 25.79 8.94
N GLY A 395 18.61 26.51 8.34
CA GLY A 395 18.69 26.76 6.90
C GLY A 395 19.16 25.56 6.07
N GLY A 396 19.35 24.40 6.69
CA GLY A 396 19.68 23.12 6.06
C GLY A 396 18.86 21.99 6.65
N THR A 397 19.48 20.82 6.78
CA THR A 397 18.85 19.66 7.43
C THR A 397 18.81 19.87 8.95
N GLY A 398 17.83 19.31 9.66
CA GLY A 398 17.82 19.32 11.13
C GLY A 398 19.04 18.58 11.69
N ALA A 399 19.16 17.29 11.38
CA ALA A 399 20.32 16.45 11.71
C ALA A 399 20.79 15.60 10.52
N TYR A 400 22.12 15.55 10.28
CA TYR A 400 22.70 14.80 9.17
C TYR A 400 23.97 14.04 9.58
N ALA A 401 23.97 12.71 9.46
CA ALA A 401 25.15 11.84 9.55
C ALA A 401 25.56 11.29 8.17
N GLN A 402 26.80 11.54 7.71
CA GLN A 402 27.19 11.25 6.32
C GLN A 402 27.90 9.90 6.07
N GLN A 403 28.55 9.31 7.08
CA GLN A 403 29.21 7.99 6.98
C GLN A 403 29.01 7.16 8.25
N GLY A 404 28.16 7.63 9.17
CA GLY A 404 27.83 6.98 10.43
C GLY A 404 26.32 6.86 10.58
N THR A 405 25.90 6.20 11.64
CA THR A 405 24.48 6.01 11.97
C THR A 405 23.88 7.25 12.61
N LEU A 406 22.56 7.39 12.50
CA LEU A 406 21.80 8.44 13.16
C LEU A 406 20.67 7.83 13.99
N MET A 407 20.72 8.05 15.30
CA MET A 407 19.64 7.74 16.24
C MET A 407 18.98 9.03 16.71
N VAL A 408 17.65 9.10 16.59
CA VAL A 408 16.83 10.21 17.07
C VAL A 408 15.71 9.68 17.96
N GLU A 409 15.75 10.02 19.23
CA GLU A 409 14.80 9.54 20.24
C GLU A 409 14.15 10.71 20.98
N ALA A 410 12.84 10.63 21.23
CA ALA A 410 12.10 11.59 22.05
C ALA A 410 12.32 13.07 21.66
N SER A 411 12.47 13.36 20.38
CA SER A 411 12.97 14.65 19.89
C SER A 411 11.97 15.39 18.99
N GLU A 412 12.14 16.71 18.89
CA GLU A 412 11.36 17.60 18.02
C GLU A 412 12.24 18.16 16.89
N VAL A 413 11.88 17.90 15.63
CA VAL A 413 12.62 18.38 14.45
C VAL A 413 11.68 19.18 13.53
N VAL A 414 11.73 20.50 13.63
CA VAL A 414 10.65 21.37 13.13
C VAL A 414 11.14 22.52 12.25
N GLY A 415 10.53 22.71 11.08
CA GLY A 415 10.69 23.94 10.29
C GLY A 415 12.05 24.11 9.61
N ASN A 416 12.80 23.03 9.38
CA ASN A 416 14.09 23.11 8.71
C ASN A 416 13.92 23.19 7.18
N THR A 417 14.79 23.92 6.50
CA THR A 417 14.58 24.23 5.07
C THR A 417 15.04 23.12 4.11
N ALA A 418 15.66 22.05 4.63
CA ALA A 418 15.92 20.81 3.90
C ALA A 418 15.29 19.61 4.62
N GLN A 419 15.99 18.48 4.76
CA GLN A 419 15.43 17.29 5.41
C GLN A 419 15.21 17.53 6.92
N GLY A 420 14.30 16.80 7.54
CA GLY A 420 14.23 16.74 9.01
C GLY A 420 15.50 16.06 9.55
N VAL A 421 15.62 14.76 9.26
CA VAL A 421 16.77 13.93 9.62
C VAL A 421 17.28 13.17 8.40
N GLN A 422 18.60 13.03 8.28
CA GLN A 422 19.24 12.49 7.10
C GLN A 422 20.43 11.58 7.42
N THR A 423 20.56 10.49 6.67
CA THR A 423 21.80 9.72 6.56
C THR A 423 22.27 9.52 5.12
N TYR A 424 23.56 9.29 4.96
CA TYR A 424 24.19 8.81 3.73
C TYR A 424 25.13 7.66 4.12
N TYR A 425 25.03 6.49 3.48
CA TYR A 425 25.82 5.29 3.84
C TYR A 425 25.76 4.86 5.32
N GLY A 426 24.68 5.17 6.04
CA GLY A 426 24.50 4.81 7.44
C GLY A 426 23.03 4.59 7.78
N ASP A 427 22.77 3.73 8.76
CA ASP A 427 21.41 3.42 9.21
C ASP A 427 20.79 4.59 9.99
N LEU A 428 19.48 4.73 9.87
CA LEU A 428 18.70 5.83 10.44
C LEU A 428 17.57 5.27 11.30
N THR A 429 17.59 5.56 12.59
CA THR A 429 16.56 5.15 13.53
C THR A 429 15.89 6.37 14.16
N VAL A 430 14.56 6.41 14.12
CA VAL A 430 13.74 7.48 14.71
C VAL A 430 12.68 6.87 15.63
N LEU A 431 12.71 7.23 16.90
CA LEU A 431 11.84 6.68 17.94
C LEU A 431 11.14 7.80 18.71
N ASP A 432 9.86 7.63 18.99
CA ASP A 432 9.12 8.46 19.97
C ASP A 432 9.21 9.97 19.70
N SER A 433 9.30 10.37 18.43
CA SER A 433 9.68 11.74 18.03
C SER A 433 8.58 12.44 17.22
N ASN A 434 8.73 13.76 17.05
CA ASN A 434 7.87 14.58 16.22
C ASN A 434 8.70 15.32 15.17
N ILE A 435 8.38 15.11 13.89
CA ILE A 435 9.08 15.74 12.76
C ILE A 435 8.06 16.47 11.89
N SER A 436 8.13 17.80 11.82
CA SER A 436 7.09 18.56 11.12
C SER A 436 7.57 19.84 10.43
N GLY A 437 6.84 20.26 9.40
CA GLY A 437 7.08 21.56 8.74
C GLY A 437 8.41 21.67 8.00
N ASN A 438 9.08 20.55 7.69
CA ASN A 438 10.37 20.55 7.01
C ASN A 438 10.15 20.60 5.48
N ASN A 439 10.93 21.41 4.76
CA ASN A 439 10.75 21.59 3.30
C ASN A 439 11.28 20.40 2.48
N GLY A 440 12.18 19.59 3.04
CA GLY A 440 12.62 18.32 2.47
C GLY A 440 11.75 17.17 2.94
N SER A 441 12.29 15.96 2.90
CA SER A 441 11.69 14.78 3.52
C SER A 441 11.87 14.83 5.03
N ALA A 442 10.95 14.25 5.79
CA ALA A 442 11.07 14.19 7.24
C ALA A 442 12.19 13.22 7.66
N VAL A 443 12.18 12.00 7.11
CA VAL A 443 13.20 10.95 7.32
C VAL A 443 13.78 10.54 5.98
N TYR A 444 15.10 10.68 5.81
CA TYR A 444 15.78 10.38 4.55
C TYR A 444 17.06 9.57 4.76
N ALA A 445 17.10 8.35 4.24
CA ALA A 445 18.33 7.56 4.18
C ALA A 445 18.70 7.20 2.73
N ASP A 446 19.98 7.33 2.40
CA ASP A 446 20.50 6.84 1.13
C ASP A 446 21.59 5.79 1.41
N HIS A 447 21.41 4.58 0.88
CA HIS A 447 22.26 3.42 1.14
C HIS A 447 22.30 2.90 2.60
N GLY A 448 21.29 3.22 3.42
CA GLY A 448 21.16 2.76 4.81
C GLY A 448 19.74 2.32 5.14
N ALA A 449 19.59 1.40 6.11
CA ALA A 449 18.29 0.95 6.57
C ALA A 449 17.60 2.04 7.41
N VAL A 450 16.27 2.04 7.39
CA VAL A 450 15.44 2.99 8.14
C VAL A 450 14.54 2.23 9.10
N GLU A 451 14.57 2.62 10.37
CA GLU A 451 13.58 2.21 11.38
C GLU A 451 12.88 3.45 11.93
N VAL A 452 11.55 3.51 11.83
CA VAL A 452 10.74 4.59 12.41
C VAL A 452 9.66 3.99 13.30
N ARG A 453 9.57 4.41 14.56
CA ARG A 453 8.60 3.85 15.48
C ARG A 453 7.99 4.88 16.43
N ARG A 454 6.68 4.78 16.70
CA ARG A 454 5.93 5.69 17.61
C ARG A 454 6.22 7.17 17.33
N THR A 455 6.25 7.52 16.05
CA THR A 455 6.70 8.84 15.59
C THR A 455 5.59 9.50 14.79
N THR A 456 5.44 10.81 14.97
CA THR A 456 4.51 11.65 14.22
C THR A 456 5.29 12.45 13.18
N ILE A 457 4.84 12.38 11.93
CA ILE A 457 5.40 13.11 10.78
C ILE A 457 4.29 13.92 10.12
N GLU A 458 4.42 15.24 10.11
CA GLU A 458 3.36 16.13 9.60
C GLU A 458 3.91 17.27 8.73
N ASP A 459 3.05 17.87 7.89
CA ASP A 459 3.33 19.11 7.15
C ASP A 459 4.67 19.09 6.40
N THR A 460 4.94 18.01 5.68
CA THR A 460 6.22 17.78 5.01
C THR A 460 6.08 17.94 3.50
N GLU A 461 6.92 18.79 2.90
CA GLU A 461 6.89 19.05 1.45
C GLU A 461 7.54 17.91 0.63
N GLY A 462 8.55 17.22 1.19
CA GLY A 462 9.18 16.03 0.61
C GLY A 462 8.46 14.73 0.96
N TYR A 463 9.22 13.63 0.99
CA TYR A 463 8.70 12.33 1.45
C TYR A 463 8.50 12.34 2.97
N ALA A 464 7.54 11.60 3.52
CA ALA A 464 7.54 11.39 4.96
C ALA A 464 8.73 10.50 5.35
N ILE A 465 8.86 9.35 4.70
CA ILE A 465 9.97 8.41 4.88
C ILE A 465 10.53 7.99 3.52
N TYR A 466 11.84 8.10 3.36
CA TYR A 466 12.56 7.67 2.16
C TYR A 466 13.76 6.79 2.50
N ALA A 467 13.93 5.69 1.75
CA ALA A 467 15.17 4.90 1.76
C ALA A 467 15.52 4.34 0.38
N SER A 468 16.82 4.28 0.09
CA SER A 468 17.35 3.65 -1.11
C SER A 468 18.26 2.44 -0.80
N THR A 469 18.15 1.38 -1.60
CA THR A 469 19.04 0.19 -1.61
C THR A 469 19.12 -0.61 -0.28
N ALA A 470 18.17 -0.40 0.63
CA ALA A 470 18.12 -1.03 1.96
C ALA A 470 16.66 -1.29 2.38
N SER A 471 16.33 -1.50 3.66
CA SER A 471 14.94 -1.74 4.10
C SER A 471 14.36 -0.57 4.88
N ILE A 472 13.04 -0.37 4.79
CA ILE A 472 12.27 0.51 5.67
C ILE A 472 11.39 -0.36 6.58
N VAL A 473 11.49 -0.14 7.88
CA VAL A 473 10.56 -0.69 8.88
C VAL A 473 9.91 0.47 9.61
N ALA A 474 8.60 0.57 9.50
CA ALA A 474 7.81 1.62 10.14
C ALA A 474 6.69 0.99 10.97
N SER A 475 6.60 1.32 12.26
CA SER A 475 5.49 0.87 13.09
C SER A 475 4.97 1.90 14.08
N GLU A 476 3.66 1.88 14.36
CA GLU A 476 3.03 2.88 15.23
C GLU A 476 3.29 4.33 14.74
N VAL A 477 3.33 4.55 13.42
CA VAL A 477 3.66 5.85 12.82
C VAL A 477 2.39 6.58 12.40
N THR A 478 2.32 7.88 12.67
CA THR A 478 1.29 8.77 12.11
C THR A 478 1.93 9.69 11.09
N ILE A 479 1.48 9.61 9.83
CA ILE A 479 1.94 10.45 8.72
C ILE A 479 0.78 11.31 8.24
N LYS A 480 0.95 12.62 8.18
CA LYS A 480 -0.13 13.54 7.82
C LYS A 480 0.33 14.70 6.96
N ASP A 481 -0.54 15.17 6.06
CA ASP A 481 -0.35 16.43 5.33
C ASP A 481 0.98 16.45 4.55
N ILE A 482 1.18 15.43 3.71
CA ILE A 482 2.43 15.22 2.95
C ILE A 482 2.23 15.62 1.49
N ARG A 483 3.14 16.42 0.93
CA ARG A 483 3.05 16.90 -0.47
C ARG A 483 3.64 15.97 -1.52
N ASN A 484 4.40 14.95 -1.10
CA ASN A 484 4.94 13.91 -1.97
C ASN A 484 4.43 12.52 -1.54
N TYR A 485 5.25 11.46 -1.64
CA TYR A 485 4.90 10.13 -1.13
C TYR A 485 4.99 10.07 0.40
N GLY A 486 4.08 9.30 1.02
CA GLY A 486 4.15 9.02 2.45
C GLY A 486 5.42 8.22 2.77
N ILE A 487 5.49 6.99 2.27
CA ILE A 487 6.68 6.15 2.38
C ILE A 487 7.14 5.75 0.97
N TYR A 488 8.42 5.96 0.66
CA TYR A 488 9.00 5.58 -0.61
C TYR A 488 10.28 4.75 -0.45
N GLY A 489 10.21 3.48 -0.85
CA GLY A 489 11.34 2.55 -0.91
C GLY A 489 11.85 2.37 -2.34
N TYR A 490 13.05 2.87 -2.65
CA TYR A 490 13.68 2.67 -3.96
C TYR A 490 14.75 1.58 -3.92
N ARG A 491 14.50 0.44 -4.57
CA ARG A 491 15.29 -0.79 -4.46
C ARG A 491 15.37 -1.25 -3.00
N SER A 492 14.23 -1.12 -2.34
CA SER A 492 14.09 -1.24 -0.89
C SER A 492 12.75 -1.88 -0.56
N SER A 493 12.75 -2.85 0.35
CA SER A 493 11.50 -3.41 0.90
C SER A 493 10.96 -2.51 2.00
N VAL A 494 9.62 -2.47 2.12
CA VAL A 494 8.91 -1.72 3.16
C VAL A 494 8.07 -2.69 4.00
N VAL A 495 8.24 -2.62 5.32
CA VAL A 495 7.36 -3.25 6.29
C VAL A 495 6.68 -2.15 7.09
N LEU A 496 5.35 -2.09 7.02
CA LEU A 496 4.51 -1.11 7.69
C LEU A 496 3.51 -1.80 8.61
N ASP A 497 3.48 -1.39 9.87
CA ASP A 497 2.64 -2.02 10.90
C ASP A 497 1.95 -0.98 11.80
N ASP A 498 0.70 -1.22 12.19
CA ASP A 498 -0.05 -0.40 13.16
C ASP A 498 0.05 1.13 12.90
N SER A 499 -0.09 1.56 11.64
CA SER A 499 0.24 2.94 11.22
C SER A 499 -0.90 3.64 10.51
N THR A 500 -0.92 4.97 10.59
CA THR A 500 -1.94 5.82 9.96
C THR A 500 -1.30 6.81 8.99
N LEU A 501 -1.86 6.93 7.79
CA LEU A 501 -1.47 7.89 6.77
C LEU A 501 -2.70 8.71 6.34
N ASP A 502 -2.66 10.03 6.46
CA ASP A 502 -3.80 10.90 6.12
C ASP A 502 -3.35 12.11 5.27
N ASN A 503 -4.13 12.42 4.23
CA ASN A 503 -3.89 13.55 3.33
C ASN A 503 -2.47 13.55 2.71
N VAL A 504 -2.13 12.45 2.03
CA VAL A 504 -0.90 12.33 1.22
C VAL A 504 -1.19 12.70 -0.23
N GLU A 505 -0.47 13.68 -0.79
CA GLU A 505 -0.67 14.09 -2.20
C GLU A 505 -0.15 13.04 -3.20
N GLY A 506 0.96 12.37 -2.91
CA GLY A 506 1.47 11.24 -3.69
C GLY A 506 0.83 9.90 -3.31
N VAL A 507 1.41 8.81 -3.81
CA VAL A 507 1.14 7.45 -3.32
C VAL A 507 1.46 7.38 -1.82
N SER A 508 0.56 6.79 -1.03
CA SER A 508 0.73 6.76 0.43
C SER A 508 1.89 5.85 0.83
N VAL A 509 1.99 4.66 0.21
CA VAL A 509 3.14 3.75 0.36
C VAL A 509 3.56 3.20 -0.99
N TYR A 510 4.80 3.44 -1.39
CA TYR A 510 5.32 3.06 -2.70
C TYR A 510 6.66 2.33 -2.60
N THR A 511 6.79 1.19 -3.28
CA THR A 511 8.06 0.48 -3.44
C THR A 511 8.39 0.23 -4.91
N VAL A 512 9.68 0.30 -5.24
CA VAL A 512 10.25 -0.05 -6.54
C VAL A 512 11.36 -1.06 -6.32
N ASP A 513 11.34 -2.19 -7.04
CA ASP A 513 12.31 -3.28 -6.90
C ASP A 513 12.47 -3.76 -5.44
N GLY A 514 11.36 -3.86 -4.71
CA GLY A 514 11.31 -4.33 -3.33
C GLY A 514 9.88 -4.60 -2.87
N ASP A 515 9.73 -5.57 -1.98
CA ASP A 515 8.42 -6.01 -1.49
C ASP A 515 7.80 -5.00 -0.51
N LEU A 516 6.48 -4.93 -0.50
CA LEU A 516 5.70 -4.12 0.43
C LEU A 516 4.80 -5.03 1.27
N THR A 517 5.02 -5.04 2.58
CA THR A 517 4.16 -5.72 3.55
C THR A 517 3.51 -4.69 4.47
N ALA A 518 2.18 -4.70 4.54
CA ALA A 518 1.39 -3.78 5.37
C ALA A 518 0.42 -4.54 6.26
N THR A 519 0.48 -4.31 7.57
CA THR A 519 -0.42 -4.91 8.56
C THR A 519 -1.05 -3.84 9.45
N ASN A 520 -2.36 -3.90 9.69
CA ASN A 520 -3.07 -2.94 10.57
C ASN A 520 -2.86 -1.47 10.15
N VAL A 521 -3.04 -1.17 8.87
CA VAL A 521 -2.75 0.15 8.30
C VAL A 521 -4.03 0.91 7.94
N ASP A 522 -4.09 2.18 8.29
CA ASP A 522 -5.22 3.08 7.97
C ASP A 522 -4.75 4.22 7.06
N ILE A 523 -5.23 4.25 5.81
CA ILE A 523 -4.87 5.25 4.80
C ILE A 523 -6.12 6.03 4.40
N ARG A 524 -6.10 7.36 4.57
CA ARG A 524 -7.21 8.23 4.20
C ARG A 524 -6.78 9.41 3.34
N ASN A 525 -7.70 9.88 2.50
CA ASN A 525 -7.62 11.16 1.78
C ASN A 525 -6.38 11.28 0.86
N SER A 526 -5.91 10.17 0.27
CA SER A 526 -4.77 10.21 -0.65
C SER A 526 -5.17 10.74 -2.03
N ARG A 527 -4.35 11.64 -2.60
CA ARG A 527 -4.59 12.17 -3.95
C ARG A 527 -4.04 11.31 -5.08
N SER A 528 -3.31 10.24 -4.76
CA SER A 528 -2.87 9.22 -5.73
C SER A 528 -3.34 7.85 -5.25
N HIS A 529 -2.45 6.84 -5.27
CA HIS A 529 -2.76 5.48 -4.88
C HIS A 529 -2.59 5.26 -3.37
N GLY A 530 -3.32 4.29 -2.80
CA GLY A 530 -3.12 3.86 -1.42
C GLY A 530 -1.77 3.20 -1.23
N MET A 531 -1.64 1.97 -1.73
CA MET A 531 -0.37 1.21 -1.71
C MET A 531 -0.01 0.72 -3.10
N TYR A 532 1.27 0.81 -3.47
CA TYR A 532 1.75 0.38 -4.76
C TYR A 532 3.13 -0.30 -4.63
N ALA A 533 3.24 -1.56 -5.05
CA ALA A 533 4.52 -2.23 -5.31
C ALA A 533 4.81 -2.37 -6.82
N TYR A 534 6.00 -1.97 -7.24
CA TYR A 534 6.46 -2.08 -8.63
C TYR A 534 7.72 -2.96 -8.69
N TYR A 535 7.66 -4.08 -9.42
CA TYR A 535 8.68 -5.16 -9.41
C TYR A 535 8.94 -5.79 -8.03
N GLY A 536 7.95 -5.80 -7.15
CA GLY A 536 7.98 -6.50 -5.87
C GLY A 536 6.58 -6.94 -5.48
N ASP A 537 6.49 -7.85 -4.52
CA ASP A 537 5.20 -8.37 -4.06
C ASP A 537 4.53 -7.39 -3.09
N LEU A 538 3.20 -7.34 -3.13
CA LEU A 538 2.39 -6.56 -2.19
C LEU A 538 1.55 -7.50 -1.33
N THR A 539 1.80 -7.49 -0.02
CA THR A 539 1.01 -8.24 0.97
C THR A 539 0.34 -7.28 1.94
N VAL A 540 -0.99 -7.33 2.03
CA VAL A 540 -1.79 -6.44 2.88
C VAL A 540 -2.71 -7.25 3.78
N THR A 541 -2.63 -7.01 5.09
CA THR A 541 -3.48 -7.66 6.10
C THR A 541 -4.14 -6.60 6.99
N ASN A 542 -5.46 -6.68 7.16
CA ASN A 542 -6.22 -5.79 8.05
C ASN A 542 -5.95 -4.29 7.77
N ALA A 543 -6.34 -3.81 6.60
CA ALA A 543 -6.11 -2.42 6.20
C ALA A 543 -7.42 -1.67 5.92
N ILE A 544 -7.45 -0.37 6.20
CA ILE A 544 -8.54 0.54 5.85
C ILE A 544 -8.01 1.55 4.83
N LEU A 545 -8.65 1.66 3.68
CA LEU A 545 -8.36 2.66 2.67
C LEU A 545 -9.63 3.45 2.37
N GLU A 546 -9.59 4.76 2.57
CA GLU A 546 -10.75 5.64 2.40
C GLU A 546 -10.43 6.89 1.57
N ASN A 547 -11.31 7.25 0.63
CA ASN A 547 -11.19 8.46 -0.17
C ASN A 547 -9.85 8.55 -0.92
N ILE A 548 -9.61 7.57 -1.78
CA ILE A 548 -8.37 7.43 -2.57
C ILE A 548 -8.65 7.82 -4.02
N ARG A 549 -7.95 8.83 -4.53
CA ARG A 549 -8.23 9.47 -5.83
C ARG A 549 -7.84 8.66 -7.06
N GLU A 550 -6.79 7.87 -6.98
CA GLU A 550 -6.39 6.96 -8.07
C GLU A 550 -6.74 5.53 -7.65
N GLY A 551 -5.78 4.64 -7.46
CA GLY A 551 -6.04 3.24 -7.12
C GLY A 551 -5.94 2.90 -5.62
N GLY A 552 -6.65 1.87 -5.16
CA GLY A 552 -6.52 1.37 -3.79
C GLY A 552 -5.19 0.64 -3.55
N LEU A 553 -5.12 -0.63 -3.96
CA LEU A 553 -3.97 -1.53 -3.78
C LEU A 553 -3.46 -2.03 -5.13
N TYR A 554 -2.19 -1.77 -5.44
CA TYR A 554 -1.60 -2.03 -6.75
C TYR A 554 -0.32 -2.86 -6.66
N SER A 555 -0.23 -3.90 -7.48
CA SER A 555 1.02 -4.62 -7.73
C SER A 555 1.30 -4.71 -9.22
N TYR A 556 2.54 -4.40 -9.63
CA TYR A 556 2.94 -4.41 -11.02
C TYR A 556 4.21 -5.27 -11.18
N TYR A 557 4.08 -6.39 -11.90
CA TYR A 557 5.07 -7.48 -12.04
C TYR A 557 5.38 -8.30 -10.78
N GLY A 558 4.69 -8.07 -9.66
CA GLY A 558 4.73 -8.93 -8.47
C GLY A 558 3.34 -9.44 -8.13
N ASP A 559 3.27 -10.39 -7.21
CA ASP A 559 2.00 -10.92 -6.72
C ASP A 559 1.34 -9.93 -5.75
N LEU A 560 0.01 -9.99 -5.65
CA LEU A 560 -0.80 -9.18 -4.75
C LEU A 560 -1.67 -10.07 -3.86
N THR A 561 -1.37 -10.11 -2.57
CA THR A 561 -2.14 -10.83 -1.56
C THR A 561 -2.81 -9.87 -0.60
N VAL A 562 -4.14 -9.96 -0.48
CA VAL A 562 -4.94 -9.10 0.41
C VAL A 562 -5.82 -9.95 1.30
N THR A 563 -5.77 -9.69 2.60
CA THR A 563 -6.66 -10.31 3.59
C THR A 563 -7.23 -9.24 4.51
N ASP A 564 -8.54 -9.30 4.78
CA ASP A 564 -9.20 -8.47 5.80
C ASP A 564 -9.13 -6.95 5.53
N ALA A 565 -9.19 -6.51 4.27
CA ALA A 565 -9.10 -5.09 3.91
C ALA A 565 -10.48 -4.44 3.65
N SER A 566 -10.65 -3.19 4.08
CA SER A 566 -11.83 -2.36 3.79
C SER A 566 -11.44 -1.17 2.91
N LEU A 567 -11.95 -1.15 1.67
CA LEU A 567 -11.72 -0.09 0.70
C LEU A 567 -13.05 0.65 0.46
N THR A 568 -13.10 1.93 0.79
CA THR A 568 -14.31 2.77 0.69
C THR A 568 -14.03 4.04 -0.10
N THR A 569 -14.85 4.35 -1.11
CA THR A 569 -14.70 5.54 -1.95
C THR A 569 -13.33 5.59 -2.60
N ILE A 570 -13.09 4.65 -3.51
CA ILE A 570 -11.88 4.56 -4.33
C ILE A 570 -12.25 5.02 -5.73
N TYR A 571 -11.70 6.13 -6.22
CA TYR A 571 -12.11 6.69 -7.51
C TYR A 571 -11.57 5.91 -8.73
N GLY A 572 -10.50 5.13 -8.56
CA GLY A 572 -9.88 4.28 -9.58
C GLY A 572 -10.25 2.80 -9.43
N GLN A 573 -9.26 1.91 -9.65
CA GLN A 573 -9.40 0.47 -9.37
C GLN A 573 -9.31 0.23 -7.86
N GLY A 574 -10.06 -0.76 -7.35
CA GLY A 574 -9.98 -1.18 -5.96
C GLY A 574 -8.66 -1.89 -5.66
N ILE A 575 -8.56 -3.15 -6.09
CA ILE A 575 -7.39 -4.02 -5.94
C ILE A 575 -6.96 -4.52 -7.31
N TYR A 576 -5.73 -4.22 -7.71
CA TYR A 576 -5.24 -4.44 -9.07
C TYR A 576 -3.86 -5.10 -9.11
N ALA A 577 -3.77 -6.20 -9.86
CA ALA A 577 -2.52 -6.87 -10.19
C ALA A 577 -2.27 -6.88 -11.70
N TYR A 578 -1.04 -6.52 -12.10
CA TYR A 578 -0.58 -6.62 -13.49
C TYR A 578 0.58 -7.60 -13.59
N ARG A 579 0.41 -8.68 -14.36
CA ARG A 579 1.38 -9.76 -14.60
C ARG A 579 1.84 -10.56 -13.37
N GLY A 580 1.26 -10.32 -12.21
CA GLY A 580 1.34 -11.21 -11.04
C GLY A 580 -0.04 -11.67 -10.65
N ASN A 581 -0.10 -12.68 -9.79
CA ASN A 581 -1.36 -13.26 -9.33
C ASN A 581 -2.03 -12.35 -8.30
N LEU A 582 -3.37 -12.35 -8.32
CA LEU A 582 -4.20 -11.63 -7.36
C LEU A 582 -4.92 -12.63 -6.44
N ILE A 583 -4.61 -12.58 -5.15
CA ILE A 583 -5.25 -13.41 -4.12
C ILE A 583 -5.93 -12.50 -3.10
N VAL A 584 -7.26 -12.62 -2.97
CA VAL A 584 -8.06 -11.79 -2.05
C VAL A 584 -8.94 -12.67 -1.19
N ASN A 585 -8.71 -12.64 0.12
CA ASN A 585 -9.40 -13.49 1.08
C ASN A 585 -10.16 -12.64 2.12
N ALA A 586 -11.33 -13.10 2.54
CA ALA A 586 -11.93 -12.71 3.79
C ALA A 586 -11.39 -13.60 4.92
N GLY A 587 -10.69 -12.99 5.87
CA GLY A 587 -10.25 -13.62 7.10
C GLY A 587 -11.27 -13.41 8.21
N VAL A 588 -10.86 -12.78 9.31
CA VAL A 588 -11.69 -12.61 10.51
C VAL A 588 -12.59 -11.38 10.40
N THR A 589 -12.06 -10.27 9.90
CA THR A 589 -12.83 -9.00 9.76
C THR A 589 -13.55 -8.91 8.42
N GLY A 590 -13.13 -9.69 7.43
CA GLY A 590 -13.66 -9.73 6.08
C GLY A 590 -13.02 -8.70 5.17
N THR A 591 -13.01 -8.98 3.87
CA THR A 591 -12.57 -8.01 2.85
C THR A 591 -13.79 -7.38 2.18
N THR A 592 -13.88 -6.05 2.21
CA THR A 592 -15.02 -5.29 1.69
C THR A 592 -14.58 -4.15 0.78
N LEU A 593 -15.24 -4.03 -0.37
CA LEU A 593 -15.04 -2.93 -1.31
C LEU A 593 -16.38 -2.22 -1.54
N TYR A 594 -16.42 -0.92 -1.27
CA TYR A 594 -17.62 -0.09 -1.42
C TYR A 594 -17.31 1.19 -2.19
N ASP A 595 -18.15 1.55 -3.16
CA ASP A 595 -18.03 2.80 -3.92
C ASP A 595 -16.67 2.89 -4.66
N VAL A 596 -16.43 1.93 -5.56
CA VAL A 596 -15.21 1.87 -6.39
C VAL A 596 -15.51 2.39 -7.79
N GLY A 597 -14.72 3.33 -8.30
CA GLY A 597 -15.00 4.05 -9.54
C GLY A 597 -14.84 3.23 -10.82
N PHE A 598 -14.01 2.19 -10.80
CA PHE A 598 -13.81 1.26 -11.93
C PHE A 598 -14.12 -0.18 -11.51
N ASN A 599 -13.13 -1.07 -11.52
CA ASN A 599 -13.30 -2.46 -11.12
C ASN A 599 -12.88 -2.65 -9.67
N ALA A 600 -13.62 -3.48 -8.94
CA ALA A 600 -13.29 -3.79 -7.55
C ALA A 600 -12.05 -4.70 -7.48
N LEU A 601 -12.12 -5.89 -8.07
CA LEU A 601 -10.99 -6.81 -8.20
C LEU A 601 -10.59 -6.92 -9.67
N TYR A 602 -9.31 -6.70 -9.97
CA TYR A 602 -8.82 -6.72 -11.34
C TYR A 602 -7.46 -7.39 -11.46
N SER A 603 -7.38 -8.45 -12.26
CA SER A 603 -6.12 -9.08 -12.68
C SER A 603 -5.91 -8.97 -14.20
N TYR A 604 -4.68 -8.69 -14.62
CA TYR A 604 -4.30 -8.62 -16.03
C TYR A 604 -3.02 -9.44 -16.28
N TYR A 605 -3.13 -10.53 -17.05
CA TYR A 605 -2.12 -11.58 -17.28
C TYR A 605 -1.79 -12.51 -16.10
N GLY A 606 -2.38 -12.32 -14.93
CA GLY A 606 -2.22 -13.21 -13.78
C GLY A 606 -3.55 -13.85 -13.39
N ASP A 607 -3.50 -14.90 -12.58
CA ASP A 607 -4.70 -15.55 -12.08
C ASP A 607 -5.34 -14.73 -10.96
N LEU A 608 -6.66 -14.78 -10.84
CA LEU A 608 -7.43 -14.13 -9.78
C LEU A 608 -8.12 -15.20 -8.92
N THR A 609 -7.82 -15.19 -7.62
CA THR A 609 -8.55 -15.98 -6.62
C THR A 609 -9.20 -15.06 -5.59
N ALA A 610 -10.53 -15.12 -5.46
CA ALA A 610 -11.29 -14.35 -4.49
C ALA A 610 -12.16 -15.27 -3.61
N THR A 611 -12.03 -15.17 -2.30
CA THR A 611 -12.82 -15.97 -1.33
C THR A 611 -13.48 -15.10 -0.26
N GLY A 612 -14.81 -15.18 -0.13
CA GLY A 612 -15.57 -14.52 0.94
C GLY A 612 -15.66 -12.99 0.84
N VAL A 613 -15.31 -12.40 -0.29
CA VAL A 613 -15.21 -10.94 -0.49
C VAL A 613 -16.59 -10.32 -0.71
N LYS A 614 -16.83 -9.13 -0.16
CA LYS A 614 -18.05 -8.34 -0.42
C LYS A 614 -17.73 -7.11 -1.25
N ILE A 615 -18.45 -6.94 -2.35
CA ILE A 615 -18.27 -5.87 -3.32
C ILE A 615 -19.62 -5.22 -3.54
N ASP A 616 -19.68 -3.90 -3.37
CA ASP A 616 -20.91 -3.14 -3.55
C ASP A 616 -20.63 -1.78 -4.20
N LYS A 617 -21.50 -1.38 -5.13
CA LYS A 617 -21.47 -0.11 -5.84
C LYS A 617 -20.14 0.13 -6.58
N VAL A 618 -19.99 -0.54 -7.72
CA VAL A 618 -18.77 -0.46 -8.55
C VAL A 618 -19.07 0.12 -9.93
N GLY A 619 -18.20 1.00 -10.42
CA GLY A 619 -18.41 1.74 -11.66
C GLY A 619 -18.34 0.90 -12.94
N GLN A 620 -17.62 -0.22 -12.92
CA GLN A 620 -17.51 -1.17 -14.04
C GLN A 620 -17.80 -2.60 -13.58
N SER A 621 -16.77 -3.40 -13.27
CA SER A 621 -16.93 -4.81 -12.91
C SER A 621 -16.66 -5.10 -11.44
N GLY A 622 -17.38 -6.05 -10.87
CA GLY A 622 -17.07 -6.56 -9.53
C GLY A 622 -15.74 -7.31 -9.54
N VAL A 623 -15.67 -8.37 -10.34
CA VAL A 623 -14.47 -9.19 -10.56
C VAL A 623 -14.13 -9.19 -12.04
N LEU A 624 -12.87 -8.93 -12.37
CA LEU A 624 -12.38 -8.85 -13.75
C LEU A 624 -11.02 -9.52 -13.92
N THR A 625 -10.92 -10.41 -14.89
CA THR A 625 -9.64 -11.03 -15.28
C THR A 625 -9.46 -11.01 -16.80
N TYR A 626 -8.23 -10.78 -17.23
CA TYR A 626 -7.79 -10.89 -18.62
C TYR A 626 -6.58 -11.81 -18.73
N TYR A 627 -6.65 -12.79 -19.64
CA TYR A 627 -5.55 -13.70 -19.99
C TYR A 627 -5.00 -14.52 -18.81
N GLY A 628 -5.84 -14.78 -17.80
CA GLY A 628 -5.53 -15.58 -16.62
C GLY A 628 -6.81 -16.23 -16.11
N ASP A 629 -6.70 -17.19 -15.20
CA ASP A 629 -7.87 -17.92 -14.69
C ASP A 629 -8.53 -17.18 -13.52
N THR A 630 -9.85 -17.30 -13.42
CA THR A 630 -10.66 -16.69 -12.37
C THR A 630 -11.29 -17.75 -11.47
N THR A 631 -11.02 -17.68 -10.17
CA THR A 631 -11.68 -18.49 -9.14
C THR A 631 -12.37 -17.59 -8.12
N VAL A 632 -13.68 -17.75 -7.95
CA VAL A 632 -14.53 -16.97 -7.06
C VAL A 632 -15.33 -17.92 -6.16
N SER A 633 -15.23 -17.78 -4.85
CA SER A 633 -15.98 -18.60 -3.89
C SER A 633 -16.53 -17.79 -2.73
N GLY A 634 -17.81 -17.91 -2.41
CA GLY A 634 -18.42 -17.16 -1.29
C GLY A 634 -18.43 -15.64 -1.48
N VAL A 635 -18.31 -15.15 -2.72
CA VAL A 635 -18.20 -13.70 -3.00
C VAL A 635 -19.59 -13.12 -3.26
N THR A 636 -19.82 -11.91 -2.74
CA THR A 636 -21.02 -11.13 -3.05
C THR A 636 -20.64 -9.91 -3.90
N VAL A 637 -21.28 -9.76 -5.06
CA VAL A 637 -21.19 -8.58 -5.92
C VAL A 637 -22.57 -7.95 -6.04
N ASN A 638 -22.70 -6.68 -5.65
CA ASN A 638 -23.93 -5.91 -5.78
C ASN A 638 -23.67 -4.58 -6.50
N ASP A 639 -24.61 -4.14 -7.33
CA ASP A 639 -24.60 -2.83 -7.99
C ASP A 639 -23.32 -2.60 -8.83
N ALA A 640 -23.16 -3.44 -9.87
CA ALA A 640 -22.03 -3.35 -10.80
C ALA A 640 -22.43 -2.64 -12.11
N GLY A 641 -21.67 -1.61 -12.47
CA GLY A 641 -21.93 -0.75 -13.62
C GLY A 641 -21.79 -1.41 -15.00
N THR A 642 -21.22 -2.62 -15.09
CA THR A 642 -21.15 -3.40 -16.34
C THR A 642 -21.30 -4.90 -16.07
N TYR A 643 -20.34 -5.54 -15.42
CA TYR A 643 -20.36 -7.00 -15.21
C TYR A 643 -20.22 -7.36 -13.74
N GLY A 644 -20.92 -8.40 -13.27
CA GLY A 644 -20.69 -8.91 -11.92
C GLY A 644 -19.33 -9.60 -11.81
N VAL A 645 -19.19 -10.71 -12.52
CA VAL A 645 -17.94 -11.49 -12.67
C VAL A 645 -17.64 -11.63 -14.16
N PHE A 646 -16.46 -11.21 -14.59
CA PHE A 646 -16.05 -11.26 -15.99
C PHE A 646 -14.64 -11.86 -16.13
N ASP A 647 -14.56 -12.93 -16.91
CA ASP A 647 -13.30 -13.52 -17.35
C ASP A 647 -13.16 -13.40 -18.88
N GLN A 648 -12.00 -12.91 -19.33
CA GLN A 648 -11.65 -12.84 -20.74
C GLN A 648 -10.40 -13.68 -21.04
N ASP A 649 -10.55 -14.63 -21.96
CA ASP A 649 -9.45 -15.46 -22.47
C ASP A 649 -8.78 -16.34 -21.39
N GLY A 650 -9.58 -16.86 -20.44
CA GLY A 650 -9.18 -17.77 -19.37
C GLY A 650 -10.26 -18.81 -19.03
N THR A 651 -10.14 -19.42 -17.86
CA THR A 651 -11.14 -20.33 -17.26
C THR A 651 -11.83 -19.65 -16.09
N LEU A 652 -13.15 -19.75 -16.00
CA LEU A 652 -13.94 -19.19 -14.90
C LEU A 652 -14.50 -20.30 -14.01
N THR A 653 -14.20 -20.26 -12.71
CA THR A 653 -14.81 -21.11 -11.68
C THR A 653 -15.47 -20.24 -10.61
N MET A 654 -16.78 -20.40 -10.41
CA MET A 654 -17.58 -19.68 -9.42
C MET A 654 -18.38 -20.66 -8.55
N SER A 655 -18.32 -20.51 -7.23
CA SER A 655 -19.11 -21.29 -6.27
C SER A 655 -19.67 -20.44 -5.14
N ASP A 656 -20.80 -20.84 -4.56
CA ASP A 656 -21.34 -20.27 -3.30
C ASP A 656 -21.48 -18.74 -3.30
N SER A 657 -21.71 -18.14 -4.47
CA SER A 657 -21.55 -16.70 -4.68
C SER A 657 -22.86 -16.05 -5.13
N THR A 658 -22.98 -14.74 -4.86
CA THR A 658 -24.19 -13.96 -5.18
C THR A 658 -23.81 -12.76 -6.03
N VAL A 659 -24.47 -12.61 -7.18
CA VAL A 659 -24.29 -11.47 -8.09
C VAL A 659 -25.65 -10.82 -8.32
N THR A 660 -25.81 -9.58 -7.84
CA THR A 660 -27.08 -8.85 -7.90
C THR A 660 -26.93 -7.45 -8.50
N ASN A 661 -28.00 -6.95 -9.12
CA ASN A 661 -28.08 -5.56 -9.61
C ASN A 661 -26.93 -5.20 -10.58
N THR A 662 -26.76 -5.97 -11.65
CA THR A 662 -25.73 -5.71 -12.66
C THR A 662 -26.32 -5.02 -13.88
N VAL A 663 -25.65 -3.99 -14.40
CA VAL A 663 -26.18 -3.19 -15.52
C VAL A 663 -26.21 -3.96 -16.85
N ASN A 664 -25.32 -4.94 -17.06
CA ASN A 664 -25.28 -5.71 -18.31
C ASN A 664 -25.37 -7.23 -18.06
N VAL A 665 -24.27 -7.87 -17.66
CA VAL A 665 -24.22 -9.33 -17.48
C VAL A 665 -23.82 -9.67 -16.05
N GLY A 666 -24.50 -10.64 -15.44
CA GLY A 666 -24.15 -11.14 -14.10
C GLY A 666 -22.80 -11.84 -14.12
N VAL A 667 -22.72 -12.98 -14.82
CA VAL A 667 -21.52 -13.80 -14.97
C VAL A 667 -21.18 -13.93 -16.45
N TYR A 668 -19.97 -13.54 -16.84
CA TYR A 668 -19.56 -13.50 -18.23
C TYR A 668 -18.22 -14.20 -18.47
N LEU A 669 -18.19 -15.16 -19.40
CA LEU A 669 -16.97 -15.70 -20.00
C LEU A 669 -16.88 -15.29 -21.47
N ASN A 670 -15.75 -14.71 -21.86
CA ASN A 670 -15.50 -14.30 -23.24
C ASN A 670 -14.20 -14.90 -23.78
N LEU A 671 -14.32 -15.67 -24.87
CA LEU A 671 -13.18 -16.33 -25.53
C LEU A 671 -12.42 -17.31 -24.61
N GLY A 672 -13.11 -17.90 -23.63
CA GLY A 672 -12.50 -18.84 -22.68
C GLY A 672 -12.67 -20.30 -23.10
N GLU A 673 -12.11 -21.19 -22.29
CA GLU A 673 -12.27 -22.64 -22.49
C GLU A 673 -13.53 -23.17 -21.79
N LEU A 674 -13.71 -22.81 -20.51
CA LEU A 674 -14.76 -23.35 -19.66
C LEU A 674 -15.19 -22.34 -18.60
N ALA A 675 -16.50 -22.22 -18.40
CA ALA A 675 -17.11 -21.61 -17.22
C ALA A 675 -17.77 -22.70 -16.37
N THR A 676 -17.49 -22.70 -15.07
CA THR A 676 -18.17 -23.51 -14.06
C THR A 676 -18.85 -22.60 -13.05
N VAL A 677 -20.17 -22.72 -12.88
CA VAL A 677 -20.97 -21.93 -11.92
C VAL A 677 -21.80 -22.87 -11.06
N THR A 678 -21.58 -22.88 -9.75
CA THR A 678 -22.23 -23.86 -8.85
C THR A 678 -22.78 -23.20 -7.59
N ASN A 679 -23.89 -23.71 -7.06
CA ASN A 679 -24.48 -23.29 -5.78
C ASN A 679 -24.55 -21.75 -5.62
N SER A 680 -25.01 -21.04 -6.65
CA SER A 680 -24.88 -19.59 -6.74
C SER A 680 -26.21 -18.91 -7.07
N THR A 681 -26.26 -17.59 -6.91
CA THR A 681 -27.44 -16.78 -7.26
C THR A 681 -27.02 -15.63 -8.16
N VAL A 682 -27.70 -15.49 -9.30
CA VAL A 682 -27.54 -14.36 -10.22
C VAL A 682 -28.88 -13.69 -10.41
N ASP A 683 -29.03 -12.46 -9.90
CA ASP A 683 -30.31 -11.77 -9.89
C ASP A 683 -30.21 -10.34 -10.43
N THR A 684 -31.28 -9.89 -11.08
CA THR A 684 -31.44 -8.50 -11.54
C THR A 684 -30.27 -8.06 -12.43
N THR A 685 -30.30 -8.51 -13.68
CA THR A 685 -29.28 -8.18 -14.70
C THR A 685 -29.89 -7.38 -15.84
N GLY A 686 -29.19 -6.38 -16.37
CA GLY A 686 -29.73 -5.55 -17.45
C GLY A 686 -29.82 -6.24 -18.81
N SER A 687 -29.10 -7.35 -19.02
CA SER A 687 -29.16 -8.16 -20.23
C SER A 687 -29.20 -9.65 -19.94
N THR A 688 -28.11 -10.25 -19.47
CA THR A 688 -28.01 -11.71 -19.34
C THR A 688 -27.59 -12.10 -17.94
N GLY A 689 -28.22 -13.13 -17.36
CA GLY A 689 -27.81 -13.71 -16.08
C GLY A 689 -26.39 -14.29 -16.19
N VAL A 690 -26.29 -15.44 -16.87
CA VAL A 690 -25.02 -16.13 -17.14
C VAL A 690 -24.80 -16.20 -18.65
N TYR A 691 -23.65 -15.70 -19.11
CA TYR A 691 -23.31 -15.65 -20.52
C TYR A 691 -21.93 -16.25 -20.80
N VAL A 692 -21.87 -17.16 -21.77
CA VAL A 692 -20.62 -17.61 -22.38
C VAL A 692 -20.64 -17.27 -23.86
N TYR A 693 -19.77 -16.35 -24.28
CA TYR A 693 -19.68 -15.95 -25.69
C TYR A 693 -19.02 -17.05 -26.56
N GLN A 694 -17.94 -17.62 -26.04
CA GLN A 694 -17.21 -18.73 -26.62
C GLN A 694 -16.55 -19.51 -25.47
N GLY A 695 -16.78 -20.83 -25.45
CA GLY A 695 -16.36 -21.75 -24.39
C GLY A 695 -17.54 -22.60 -23.90
N ASP A 696 -17.24 -23.64 -23.14
CA ASP A 696 -18.28 -24.51 -22.57
C ASP A 696 -18.80 -23.94 -21.23
N LEU A 697 -20.04 -24.28 -20.87
CA LEU A 697 -20.64 -23.94 -19.58
C LEU A 697 -21.06 -25.21 -18.83
N ILE A 698 -20.60 -25.34 -17.59
CA ILE A 698 -21.16 -26.26 -16.60
C ILE A 698 -21.81 -25.40 -15.52
N ILE A 699 -23.12 -25.55 -15.33
CA ILE A 699 -23.87 -24.82 -14.32
C ILE A 699 -24.70 -25.78 -13.48
N SER A 700 -24.60 -25.69 -12.15
CA SER A 700 -25.44 -26.51 -11.26
C SER A 700 -25.92 -25.78 -10.02
N ASP A 701 -27.05 -26.23 -9.47
CA ASP A 701 -27.61 -25.73 -8.20
C ASP A 701 -27.69 -24.19 -8.15
N THR A 702 -28.05 -23.56 -9.27
CA THR A 702 -27.93 -22.11 -9.44
C THR A 702 -29.28 -21.49 -9.78
N ASP A 703 -29.62 -20.41 -9.07
CA ASP A 703 -30.81 -19.62 -9.33
C ASP A 703 -30.45 -18.40 -10.18
N VAL A 704 -31.14 -18.22 -11.30
CA VAL A 704 -30.99 -17.06 -12.19
C VAL A 704 -32.32 -16.34 -12.33
N SER A 705 -32.39 -15.08 -11.90
CA SER A 705 -33.65 -14.33 -11.89
C SER A 705 -33.57 -12.91 -12.44
N ASN A 706 -34.71 -12.39 -12.90
CA ASN A 706 -34.91 -11.00 -13.31
C ASN A 706 -33.89 -10.53 -14.38
N SER A 707 -33.76 -11.30 -15.45
CA SER A 707 -32.80 -11.03 -16.53
C SER A 707 -33.41 -10.20 -17.66
N GLY A 708 -32.73 -9.12 -18.05
CA GLY A 708 -33.19 -8.15 -19.06
C GLY A 708 -33.24 -8.65 -20.50
N SER A 709 -32.84 -9.90 -20.77
CA SER A 709 -32.94 -10.58 -22.07
C SER A 709 -32.91 -12.10 -21.93
N VAL A 710 -31.83 -12.69 -21.42
CA VAL A 710 -31.70 -14.16 -21.34
C VAL A 710 -31.27 -14.57 -19.93
N GLY A 711 -31.84 -15.65 -19.39
CA GLY A 711 -31.36 -16.21 -18.12
C GLY A 711 -29.95 -16.77 -18.27
N VAL A 712 -29.83 -17.87 -19.00
CA VAL A 712 -28.56 -18.58 -19.26
C VAL A 712 -28.31 -18.68 -20.76
N TYR A 713 -27.18 -18.18 -21.23
CA TYR A 713 -26.86 -18.10 -22.66
C TYR A 713 -25.46 -18.65 -22.97
N VAL A 714 -25.37 -19.60 -23.90
CA VAL A 714 -24.13 -20.01 -24.56
C VAL A 714 -24.23 -19.68 -26.05
N ASN A 715 -23.32 -18.83 -26.54
CA ASN A 715 -23.32 -18.44 -27.94
C ASN A 715 -22.55 -19.44 -28.83
N ILE A 716 -21.37 -19.89 -28.39
CA ILE A 716 -20.55 -20.89 -29.09
C ILE A 716 -19.92 -21.81 -28.04
N GLY A 717 -20.36 -23.06 -27.97
CA GLY A 717 -19.89 -24.06 -27.01
C GLY A 717 -21.04 -24.88 -26.45
N ASP A 718 -20.70 -25.89 -25.68
CA ASP A 718 -21.69 -26.79 -25.09
C ASP A 718 -22.16 -26.29 -23.72
N MET A 719 -23.41 -26.59 -23.37
CA MET A 719 -24.00 -26.27 -22.06
C MET A 719 -24.40 -27.57 -21.36
N VAL A 720 -23.93 -27.75 -20.13
CA VAL A 720 -24.42 -28.75 -19.17
C VAL A 720 -25.04 -28.00 -17.99
N ALA A 721 -26.34 -28.19 -17.77
CA ALA A 721 -27.09 -27.51 -16.74
C ALA A 721 -27.88 -28.51 -15.88
N ASP A 722 -27.64 -28.51 -14.58
CA ASP A 722 -28.25 -29.45 -13.63
C ASP A 722 -28.82 -28.72 -12.40
N ALA A 723 -30.08 -28.95 -12.03
CA ALA A 723 -30.70 -28.27 -10.89
C ALA A 723 -30.67 -26.73 -11.00
N VAL A 724 -31.04 -26.17 -12.16
CA VAL A 724 -31.00 -24.73 -12.45
C VAL A 724 -32.40 -24.15 -12.59
N ASN A 725 -32.69 -23.07 -11.85
CA ASN A 725 -33.96 -22.36 -11.93
C ASN A 725 -33.80 -21.01 -12.63
N VAL A 726 -34.61 -20.76 -13.65
CA VAL A 726 -34.64 -19.47 -14.35
C VAL A 726 -36.01 -18.80 -14.16
N VAL A 727 -36.01 -17.60 -13.57
CA VAL A 727 -37.24 -16.89 -13.21
C VAL A 727 -37.24 -15.47 -13.81
N GLU A 728 -38.31 -15.09 -14.51
CA GLU A 728 -38.51 -13.73 -15.04
C GLU A 728 -37.38 -13.26 -16.00
N ALA A 729 -37.15 -14.03 -17.07
CA ALA A 729 -36.29 -13.60 -18.17
C ALA A 729 -37.15 -12.92 -19.25
N THR A 730 -36.87 -11.66 -19.59
CA THR A 730 -37.71 -10.93 -20.57
C THR A 730 -37.66 -11.51 -21.99
N GLY A 731 -36.66 -12.33 -22.31
CA GLY A 731 -36.52 -13.10 -23.54
C GLY A 731 -36.51 -14.60 -23.26
N GLN A 732 -35.36 -15.27 -23.44
CA GLN A 732 -35.26 -16.72 -23.27
C GLN A 732 -34.87 -17.12 -21.83
N GLY A 733 -35.36 -18.26 -21.35
CA GLY A 733 -34.85 -18.87 -20.12
C GLY A 733 -33.42 -19.40 -20.33
N PHE A 734 -33.32 -20.47 -21.11
CA PHE A 734 -32.06 -21.03 -21.61
C PHE A 734 -31.91 -20.78 -23.11
N TYR A 735 -30.71 -20.42 -23.55
CA TYR A 735 -30.38 -20.25 -24.96
C TYR A 735 -29.01 -20.86 -25.30
N VAL A 736 -28.98 -21.75 -26.30
CA VAL A 736 -27.76 -22.22 -26.96
C VAL A 736 -27.83 -21.85 -28.45
N ASN A 737 -26.96 -20.95 -28.90
CA ASN A 737 -26.95 -20.52 -30.30
C ASN A 737 -26.24 -21.54 -31.21
N ALA A 738 -25.09 -22.06 -30.78
CA ALA A 738 -24.35 -23.10 -31.48
C ALA A 738 -23.58 -24.00 -30.49
N GLY A 739 -23.98 -25.27 -30.41
CA GLY A 739 -23.43 -26.26 -29.46
C GLY A 739 -24.51 -27.22 -28.97
N ALA A 740 -24.14 -28.17 -28.13
CA ALA A 740 -25.05 -29.11 -27.49
C ALA A 740 -25.60 -28.55 -26.16
N LEU A 741 -26.84 -28.93 -25.83
CA LEU A 741 -27.45 -28.72 -24.52
C LEU A 741 -27.68 -30.07 -23.85
N ASP A 742 -27.21 -30.23 -22.62
CA ASP A 742 -27.59 -31.28 -21.67
C ASP A 742 -28.22 -30.61 -20.44
N LEU A 743 -29.53 -30.78 -20.26
CA LEU A 743 -30.33 -30.09 -19.24
C LEU A 743 -31.06 -31.11 -18.37
N SER A 744 -30.77 -31.10 -17.06
CA SER A 744 -31.43 -31.93 -16.05
C SER A 744 -31.98 -31.11 -14.88
N ASP A 745 -33.09 -31.57 -14.31
CA ASP A 745 -33.66 -31.06 -13.06
C ASP A 745 -33.88 -29.53 -13.05
N ALA A 746 -34.34 -28.96 -14.17
CA ALA A 746 -34.41 -27.51 -14.36
C ALA A 746 -35.85 -26.97 -14.34
N SER A 747 -35.98 -25.67 -14.06
CA SER A 747 -37.25 -24.96 -14.18
C SER A 747 -37.11 -23.61 -14.88
N VAL A 748 -38.12 -23.25 -15.69
CA VAL A 748 -38.24 -21.91 -16.27
C VAL A 748 -39.64 -21.36 -15.99
N THR A 749 -39.70 -20.18 -15.38
CA THR A 749 -40.96 -19.48 -15.10
C THR A 749 -40.90 -18.03 -15.57
N GLY A 750 -41.93 -17.56 -16.29
CA GLY A 750 -42.05 -16.15 -16.68
C GLY A 750 -41.06 -15.73 -17.79
N ALA A 751 -40.74 -16.63 -18.73
CA ALA A 751 -39.88 -16.28 -19.86
C ALA A 751 -40.68 -15.56 -20.97
N GLY A 752 -40.29 -14.34 -21.32
CA GLY A 752 -41.04 -13.51 -22.28
C GLY A 752 -41.02 -14.01 -23.74
N SER A 753 -40.10 -14.90 -24.11
CA SER A 753 -39.99 -15.49 -25.44
C SER A 753 -40.01 -17.02 -25.40
N HIS A 754 -38.90 -17.68 -25.07
CA HIS A 754 -38.84 -19.15 -25.10
C HIS A 754 -38.35 -19.67 -23.75
N GLY A 755 -38.89 -20.80 -23.29
CA GLY A 755 -38.38 -21.44 -22.07
C GLY A 755 -36.94 -21.90 -22.31
N VAL A 756 -36.78 -22.78 -23.29
CA VAL A 756 -35.49 -23.30 -23.77
C VAL A 756 -35.41 -23.11 -25.29
N TYR A 757 -34.31 -22.54 -25.77
CA TYR A 757 -34.06 -22.33 -27.20
C TYR A 757 -32.69 -22.84 -27.62
N VAL A 758 -32.65 -23.65 -28.69
CA VAL A 758 -31.42 -24.15 -29.32
C VAL A 758 -31.48 -23.84 -30.81
N TYR A 759 -30.54 -23.05 -31.36
CA TYR A 759 -30.62 -22.55 -32.75
C TYR A 759 -29.81 -23.32 -33.81
N ASN A 760 -28.80 -24.07 -33.39
CA ASN A 760 -28.00 -24.91 -34.29
C ASN A 760 -27.23 -25.93 -33.46
N GLY A 761 -27.95 -26.93 -32.96
CA GLY A 761 -27.45 -27.77 -31.88
C GLY A 761 -28.40 -28.89 -31.53
N VAL A 762 -27.88 -29.89 -30.82
CA VAL A 762 -28.68 -30.99 -30.27
C VAL A 762 -29.05 -30.67 -28.82
N ALA A 763 -30.21 -31.13 -28.38
CA ALA A 763 -30.67 -30.96 -27.00
C ALA A 763 -31.03 -32.32 -26.38
N ALA A 764 -30.50 -32.56 -25.18
CA ALA A 764 -30.97 -33.59 -24.27
C ALA A 764 -31.58 -32.87 -23.05
N VAL A 765 -32.84 -33.19 -22.74
CA VAL A 765 -33.61 -32.56 -21.67
C VAL A 765 -34.27 -33.65 -20.82
N GLU A 766 -34.02 -33.60 -19.52
CA GLU A 766 -34.63 -34.49 -18.53
C GLU A 766 -35.20 -33.66 -17.36
N ASN A 767 -36.42 -33.98 -16.92
CA ASN A 767 -37.06 -33.36 -15.75
C ASN A 767 -37.09 -31.81 -15.82
N LEU A 768 -37.79 -31.28 -16.81
CA LEU A 768 -37.92 -29.83 -17.06
C LEU A 768 -39.34 -29.36 -16.74
N ALA A 769 -39.46 -28.34 -15.89
CA ALA A 769 -40.71 -27.61 -15.65
C ALA A 769 -40.75 -26.27 -16.39
N LEU A 770 -41.85 -25.99 -17.09
CA LEU A 770 -42.08 -24.76 -17.85
C LEU A 770 -43.42 -24.14 -17.44
N THR A 771 -43.42 -22.86 -17.04
CA THR A 771 -44.65 -22.16 -16.66
C THR A 771 -44.64 -20.71 -17.09
N ASP A 772 -45.76 -20.19 -17.58
CA ASP A 772 -45.92 -18.79 -18.00
C ASP A 772 -44.86 -18.37 -19.02
N ILE A 773 -44.92 -18.98 -20.21
CA ILE A 773 -43.95 -18.78 -21.29
C ILE A 773 -44.59 -18.01 -22.43
N GLY A 774 -44.06 -16.82 -22.74
CA GLY A 774 -44.60 -15.88 -23.73
C GLY A 774 -44.50 -16.34 -25.19
N GLY A 775 -43.82 -17.45 -25.48
CA GLY A 775 -43.68 -18.03 -26.81
C GLY A 775 -43.64 -19.54 -26.76
N THR A 776 -42.57 -20.17 -27.25
CA THR A 776 -42.44 -21.64 -27.27
C THR A 776 -41.81 -22.15 -25.98
N GLY A 777 -42.35 -23.21 -25.38
CA GLY A 777 -41.76 -23.86 -24.21
C GLY A 777 -40.33 -24.35 -24.47
N LEU A 778 -40.19 -25.34 -25.35
CA LEU A 778 -38.92 -25.90 -25.78
C LEU A 778 -38.80 -25.83 -27.31
N TYR A 779 -37.80 -25.11 -27.82
CA TYR A 779 -37.60 -24.90 -29.24
C TYR A 779 -36.20 -25.31 -29.70
N VAL A 780 -36.11 -26.33 -30.56
CA VAL A 780 -34.89 -26.67 -31.30
C VAL A 780 -35.06 -26.28 -32.76
N ASN A 781 -34.34 -25.23 -33.17
CA ASN A 781 -34.25 -24.78 -34.55
C ASN A 781 -32.98 -25.39 -35.15
N VAL A 782 -33.10 -26.30 -36.09
CA VAL A 782 -32.00 -27.05 -36.71
C VAL A 782 -31.20 -27.88 -35.71
N GLY A 783 -31.67 -29.11 -35.48
CA GLY A 783 -31.00 -30.12 -34.66
C GLY A 783 -31.98 -31.06 -33.97
N ASP A 784 -31.44 -32.12 -33.37
CA ASP A 784 -32.24 -33.18 -32.77
C ASP A 784 -32.56 -32.89 -31.29
N LEU A 785 -33.71 -33.37 -30.83
CA LEU A 785 -34.17 -33.26 -29.45
C LEU A 785 -34.44 -34.64 -28.84
N SER A 786 -33.86 -34.90 -27.66
CA SER A 786 -34.27 -35.96 -26.73
C SER A 786 -34.89 -35.32 -25.50
N ALA A 787 -36.16 -35.60 -25.20
CA ALA A 787 -36.89 -35.00 -24.08
C ALA A 787 -37.60 -36.06 -23.22
N THR A 788 -37.28 -36.10 -21.92
CA THR A 788 -37.94 -37.02 -20.97
C THR A 788 -38.43 -36.24 -19.75
N ALA A 789 -39.63 -36.56 -19.25
CA ALA A 789 -40.21 -35.91 -18.07
C ALA A 789 -40.28 -34.37 -18.22
N VAL A 790 -40.99 -33.89 -19.24
CA VAL A 790 -41.19 -32.44 -19.46
C VAL A 790 -42.61 -32.06 -19.06
N ASP A 791 -42.76 -31.14 -18.11
CA ASP A 791 -44.04 -30.61 -17.65
C ASP A 791 -44.15 -29.13 -18.03
N GLY A 792 -45.15 -28.78 -18.82
CA GLY A 792 -45.33 -27.43 -19.35
C GLY A 792 -46.77 -26.94 -19.26
N SER A 793 -46.98 -25.76 -18.70
CA SER A 793 -48.30 -25.14 -18.58
C SER A 793 -48.28 -23.64 -18.89
N ASP A 794 -49.37 -23.09 -19.43
CA ASP A 794 -49.50 -21.65 -19.74
C ASP A 794 -48.39 -21.17 -20.71
N ILE A 795 -48.43 -21.71 -21.92
CA ILE A 795 -47.42 -21.45 -22.97
C ILE A 795 -48.11 -20.80 -24.17
N ALA A 796 -47.76 -19.56 -24.49
CA ALA A 796 -48.51 -18.75 -25.44
C ALA A 796 -48.41 -19.22 -26.91
N SER A 797 -47.40 -20.03 -27.28
CA SER A 797 -47.22 -20.54 -28.64
C SER A 797 -47.20 -22.07 -28.70
N GLN A 798 -46.09 -22.71 -29.08
CA GLN A 798 -45.98 -24.17 -29.07
C GLN A 798 -45.45 -24.67 -27.73
N GLY A 799 -45.90 -25.85 -27.27
CA GLY A 799 -45.30 -26.50 -26.11
C GLY A 799 -43.86 -26.94 -26.44
N VAL A 800 -43.73 -27.80 -27.44
CA VAL A 800 -42.43 -28.18 -28.03
C VAL A 800 -42.43 -27.96 -29.54
N TYR A 801 -41.34 -27.39 -30.07
CA TYR A 801 -41.13 -27.21 -31.50
C TYR A 801 -39.74 -27.69 -31.93
N VAL A 802 -39.67 -28.54 -32.94
CA VAL A 802 -38.44 -28.93 -33.63
C VAL A 802 -38.52 -28.56 -35.11
N TYR A 803 -37.57 -27.78 -35.61
CA TYR A 803 -37.49 -27.36 -37.00
C TYR A 803 -36.25 -27.93 -37.67
N ASN A 804 -36.41 -28.70 -38.76
CA ASN A 804 -35.36 -29.42 -39.46
C ASN A 804 -34.48 -30.29 -38.54
N GLY A 805 -35.10 -31.20 -37.79
CA GLY A 805 -34.43 -32.16 -36.92
C GLY A 805 -35.42 -33.19 -36.35
N ASP A 806 -34.90 -34.28 -35.81
CA ASP A 806 -35.72 -35.37 -35.26
C ASP A 806 -35.96 -35.15 -33.76
N MET A 807 -37.13 -35.60 -33.28
CA MET A 807 -37.51 -35.55 -31.87
C MET A 807 -37.79 -36.95 -31.34
N THR A 808 -37.20 -37.28 -30.19
CA THR A 808 -37.57 -38.43 -29.35
C THR A 808 -38.05 -37.90 -28.01
N ALA A 809 -39.25 -38.27 -27.59
CA ALA A 809 -39.82 -37.81 -26.35
C ALA A 809 -40.58 -38.88 -25.57
N SER A 810 -40.53 -38.81 -24.25
CA SER A 810 -41.30 -39.68 -23.36
C SER A 810 -41.74 -38.95 -22.10
N ASP A 811 -42.91 -39.25 -21.54
CA ASP A 811 -43.40 -38.61 -20.32
C ASP A 811 -43.43 -37.08 -20.44
N VAL A 812 -44.14 -36.61 -21.47
CA VAL A 812 -44.30 -35.16 -21.74
C VAL A 812 -45.72 -34.77 -21.42
N THR A 813 -45.90 -33.88 -20.44
CA THR A 813 -47.18 -33.31 -20.03
C THR A 813 -47.23 -31.84 -20.46
N LEU A 814 -48.19 -31.48 -21.30
CA LEU A 814 -48.38 -30.11 -21.79
C LEU A 814 -49.84 -29.70 -21.66
N ASP A 815 -50.09 -28.58 -21.01
CA ASP A 815 -51.43 -28.04 -20.75
C ASP A 815 -51.50 -26.53 -21.03
N ASP A 816 -52.67 -26.03 -21.43
CA ASP A 816 -52.90 -24.61 -21.78
C ASP A 816 -51.85 -24.03 -22.75
N ILE A 817 -51.89 -24.53 -23.99
CA ILE A 817 -50.91 -24.19 -25.04
C ILE A 817 -51.59 -23.38 -26.14
N GLY A 818 -51.10 -22.18 -26.44
CA GLY A 818 -51.76 -21.24 -27.35
C GLY A 818 -51.84 -21.69 -28.82
N SER A 819 -50.94 -22.56 -29.28
CA SER A 819 -50.86 -23.05 -30.67
C SER A 819 -50.79 -24.57 -30.75
N GLN A 820 -49.63 -25.17 -31.07
CA GLN A 820 -49.48 -26.62 -31.19
C GLN A 820 -48.89 -27.18 -29.90
N GLY A 821 -49.36 -28.33 -29.43
CA GLY A 821 -48.74 -29.02 -28.29
C GLY A 821 -47.29 -29.41 -28.63
N VAL A 822 -47.12 -30.35 -29.55
CA VAL A 822 -45.82 -30.71 -30.14
C VAL A 822 -45.85 -30.51 -31.65
N TYR A 823 -44.86 -29.81 -32.18
CA TYR A 823 -44.70 -29.56 -33.60
C TYR A 823 -43.31 -29.98 -34.09
N VAL A 824 -43.26 -30.85 -35.10
CA VAL A 824 -42.02 -31.19 -35.81
C VAL A 824 -42.15 -30.82 -37.29
N TYR A 825 -41.23 -30.01 -37.78
CA TYR A 825 -41.18 -29.57 -39.18
C TYR A 825 -39.93 -30.12 -39.87
N ASN A 826 -40.11 -30.85 -40.97
CA ASN A 826 -39.08 -31.57 -41.73
C ASN A 826 -38.19 -32.46 -40.87
N GLY A 827 -38.81 -33.31 -40.06
CA GLY A 827 -38.13 -34.30 -39.21
C GLY A 827 -39.13 -35.30 -38.65
N ASN A 828 -38.62 -36.35 -38.02
CA ASN A 828 -39.41 -37.43 -37.44
C ASN A 828 -39.76 -37.14 -35.98
N LEU A 829 -40.94 -37.57 -35.55
CA LEU A 829 -41.35 -37.53 -34.16
C LEU A 829 -41.52 -38.96 -33.62
N THR A 830 -40.79 -39.31 -32.57
CA THR A 830 -41.07 -40.46 -31.71
C THR A 830 -41.55 -39.94 -30.36
N ILE A 831 -42.77 -40.30 -29.93
CA ILE A 831 -43.33 -39.85 -28.64
C ILE A 831 -44.06 -40.99 -27.91
N SER A 832 -43.85 -41.10 -26.60
CA SER A 832 -44.53 -42.10 -25.77
C SER A 832 -44.94 -41.62 -24.38
N GLU A 833 -45.97 -42.24 -23.79
CA GLU A 833 -46.36 -42.01 -22.39
C GLU A 833 -46.65 -40.53 -22.07
N SER A 834 -47.20 -39.77 -23.02
CA SER A 834 -47.38 -38.31 -22.93
C SER A 834 -48.84 -37.88 -22.78
N ILE A 835 -49.08 -36.69 -22.23
CA ILE A 835 -50.39 -36.05 -22.10
C ILE A 835 -50.31 -34.64 -22.68
N ILE A 836 -51.16 -34.32 -23.66
CA ILE A 836 -51.19 -33.01 -24.31
C ILE A 836 -52.63 -32.51 -24.33
N SER A 837 -52.94 -31.48 -23.56
CA SER A 837 -54.30 -30.97 -23.37
C SER A 837 -54.39 -29.45 -23.59
N ASP A 838 -55.62 -29.00 -23.78
CA ASP A 838 -55.99 -27.57 -23.85
C ASP A 838 -55.11 -26.77 -24.83
N VAL A 839 -55.01 -27.28 -26.06
CA VAL A 839 -54.18 -26.67 -27.12
C VAL A 839 -55.01 -25.84 -28.10
N GLY A 840 -54.49 -24.69 -28.52
CA GLY A 840 -55.20 -23.75 -29.41
C GLY A 840 -55.36 -24.22 -30.86
N SER A 841 -54.57 -25.19 -31.32
CA SER A 841 -54.61 -25.73 -32.68
C SER A 841 -54.47 -27.26 -32.74
N GLN A 842 -53.33 -27.80 -33.16
CA GLN A 842 -53.09 -29.24 -33.21
C GLN A 842 -52.41 -29.74 -31.93
N GLY A 843 -52.86 -30.86 -31.36
CA GLY A 843 -52.16 -31.50 -30.24
C GLY A 843 -50.76 -31.94 -30.65
N LEU A 844 -50.70 -32.80 -31.66
CA LEU A 844 -49.47 -33.25 -32.31
C LEU A 844 -49.48 -32.87 -33.79
N TYR A 845 -48.41 -32.26 -34.28
CA TYR A 845 -48.26 -31.91 -35.68
C TYR A 845 -46.88 -32.32 -36.23
N VAL A 846 -46.87 -33.15 -37.27
CA VAL A 846 -45.68 -33.49 -38.04
C VAL A 846 -45.85 -33.04 -39.49
N TYR A 847 -44.95 -32.18 -39.96
CA TYR A 847 -44.90 -31.73 -41.34
C TYR A 847 -43.63 -32.23 -42.01
N GLY A 848 -43.72 -33.07 -43.05
CA GLY A 848 -42.56 -33.46 -43.84
C GLY A 848 -41.64 -34.51 -43.20
N GLY A 849 -42.15 -35.33 -42.29
CA GLY A 849 -41.48 -36.47 -41.67
C GLY A 849 -42.47 -37.44 -41.04
N ASP A 850 -41.98 -38.54 -40.47
CA ASP A 850 -42.80 -39.64 -39.97
C ASP A 850 -43.11 -39.52 -38.47
N LEU A 851 -44.24 -40.10 -38.06
CA LEU A 851 -44.67 -40.17 -36.65
C LEU A 851 -44.57 -41.60 -36.12
N ASN A 852 -43.99 -41.78 -34.94
CA ASN A 852 -44.06 -42.98 -34.13
C ASN A 852 -44.60 -42.63 -32.74
N LEU A 853 -45.81 -43.08 -32.42
CA LEU A 853 -46.53 -42.71 -31.22
C LEU A 853 -46.94 -43.96 -30.43
N ALA A 854 -46.66 -43.96 -29.13
CA ALA A 854 -47.14 -44.98 -28.20
C ALA A 854 -47.83 -44.33 -26.97
N ASP A 855 -48.89 -44.93 -26.44
CA ASP A 855 -49.44 -44.64 -25.10
C ASP A 855 -49.60 -43.14 -24.77
N THR A 856 -50.07 -42.34 -25.73
CA THR A 856 -50.15 -40.87 -25.60
C THR A 856 -51.62 -40.41 -25.60
N THR A 857 -51.95 -39.46 -24.73
CA THR A 857 -53.28 -38.84 -24.65
C THR A 857 -53.23 -37.42 -25.19
N VAL A 858 -54.16 -37.08 -26.08
CA VAL A 858 -54.36 -35.74 -26.64
C VAL A 858 -55.79 -35.30 -26.35
N GLY A 859 -55.96 -34.13 -25.74
CA GLY A 859 -57.28 -33.61 -25.38
C GLY A 859 -57.51 -32.17 -25.78
N ASN A 860 -58.80 -31.83 -25.90
CA ASN A 860 -59.32 -30.46 -26.04
C ASN A 860 -58.59 -29.60 -27.08
N SER A 861 -58.31 -30.16 -28.27
CA SER A 861 -57.56 -29.48 -29.33
C SER A 861 -58.42 -28.53 -30.17
N GLY A 862 -57.92 -27.32 -30.41
CA GLY A 862 -58.60 -26.27 -31.17
C GLY A 862 -58.77 -26.54 -32.67
N GLU A 863 -58.06 -27.52 -33.23
CA GLU A 863 -58.28 -28.02 -34.59
C GLU A 863 -58.21 -29.55 -34.68
N ARG A 864 -57.02 -30.14 -34.61
CA ARG A 864 -56.81 -31.58 -34.82
C ARG A 864 -56.16 -32.19 -33.59
N GLY A 865 -56.52 -33.42 -33.22
CA GLY A 865 -55.77 -34.13 -32.18
C GLY A 865 -54.35 -34.41 -32.66
N VAL A 866 -54.23 -35.25 -33.70
CA VAL A 866 -52.95 -35.60 -34.33
C VAL A 866 -53.00 -35.32 -35.82
N TYR A 867 -51.97 -34.66 -36.35
CA TYR A 867 -51.86 -34.30 -37.77
C TYR A 867 -50.50 -34.65 -38.37
N VAL A 868 -50.50 -35.45 -39.43
CA VAL A 868 -49.30 -35.79 -40.23
C VAL A 868 -49.56 -35.38 -41.68
N TYR A 869 -48.96 -34.29 -42.15
CA TYR A 869 -49.30 -33.70 -43.45
C TYR A 869 -48.53 -34.29 -44.64
N LEU A 870 -47.28 -34.72 -44.44
CA LEU A 870 -46.39 -35.24 -45.48
C LEU A 870 -45.45 -36.30 -44.91
N GLY A 871 -46.02 -37.41 -44.44
CA GLY A 871 -45.29 -38.53 -43.87
C GLY A 871 -46.23 -39.66 -43.49
N ASP A 872 -45.64 -40.77 -43.06
CA ASP A 872 -46.36 -41.94 -42.57
C ASP A 872 -46.45 -41.92 -41.04
N ALA A 873 -47.37 -42.70 -40.47
CA ALA A 873 -47.58 -42.75 -39.03
C ALA A 873 -47.67 -44.20 -38.51
N LEU A 874 -46.95 -44.47 -37.44
CA LEU A 874 -47.09 -45.63 -36.56
C LEU A 874 -47.71 -45.16 -35.25
N ILE A 875 -48.89 -45.65 -34.92
CA ILE A 875 -49.68 -45.18 -33.79
C ILE A 875 -50.17 -46.39 -33.00
N ASP A 876 -49.81 -46.45 -31.74
CA ASP A 876 -50.22 -47.48 -30.78
C ASP A 876 -50.70 -46.81 -29.48
N GLY A 877 -51.82 -47.25 -28.91
CA GLY A 877 -52.27 -46.73 -27.61
C GLY A 877 -52.65 -45.23 -27.56
N LEU A 878 -52.95 -44.58 -28.69
CA LEU A 878 -53.35 -43.16 -28.72
C LEU A 878 -54.76 -42.97 -28.14
N GLN A 879 -54.95 -41.93 -27.33
CA GLN A 879 -56.28 -41.48 -26.89
C GLN A 879 -56.52 -40.02 -27.29
N VAL A 880 -57.46 -39.76 -28.19
CA VAL A 880 -57.96 -38.41 -28.49
C VAL A 880 -59.33 -38.23 -27.85
N VAL A 881 -59.35 -37.60 -26.67
CA VAL A 881 -60.51 -37.58 -25.77
C VAL A 881 -60.79 -36.21 -25.17
N ASP A 882 -61.97 -36.03 -24.62
CA ASP A 882 -62.35 -34.83 -23.86
C ASP A 882 -61.80 -34.93 -22.44
N LEU A 883 -60.81 -34.10 -22.14
CA LEU A 883 -60.16 -34.03 -20.82
C LEU A 883 -60.73 -32.90 -19.95
N SER A 884 -61.74 -32.19 -20.43
CA SER A 884 -62.39 -31.15 -19.65
C SER A 884 -63.08 -31.73 -18.42
N SER A 885 -63.06 -30.99 -17.32
CA SER A 885 -63.70 -31.41 -16.06
C SER A 885 -65.22 -31.67 -16.17
N THR A 886 -65.87 -31.10 -17.19
CA THR A 886 -67.30 -31.27 -17.47
C THR A 886 -67.61 -32.44 -18.41
N GLN A 887 -66.58 -32.98 -19.09
CA GLN A 887 -66.71 -34.05 -20.08
C GLN A 887 -67.82 -33.80 -21.13
N ASP A 888 -68.03 -32.53 -21.49
CA ASP A 888 -69.02 -32.08 -22.46
C ASP A 888 -68.43 -31.32 -23.66
N GLN A 889 -67.10 -31.30 -23.78
CA GLN A 889 -66.38 -30.61 -24.84
C GLN A 889 -65.99 -31.57 -25.98
N ARG A 890 -65.50 -30.99 -27.07
CA ARG A 890 -64.91 -31.75 -28.17
C ARG A 890 -63.48 -32.08 -27.82
N SER A 891 -63.07 -33.33 -28.07
CA SER A 891 -61.66 -33.73 -27.98
C SER A 891 -60.80 -33.01 -29.03
N ALA A 892 -61.36 -32.78 -30.22
CA ALA A 892 -60.77 -31.97 -31.29
C ALA A 892 -61.87 -31.26 -32.10
N LEU A 893 -61.67 -29.97 -32.43
CA LEU A 893 -62.65 -29.16 -33.18
C LEU A 893 -62.71 -29.45 -34.70
N SER A 894 -61.97 -30.43 -35.20
CA SER A 894 -62.04 -30.87 -36.58
C SER A 894 -61.78 -32.38 -36.71
N TYR A 895 -60.53 -32.80 -36.82
CA TYR A 895 -60.16 -34.21 -37.03
C TYR A 895 -59.55 -34.76 -35.75
N GLY A 896 -59.96 -35.94 -35.29
CA GLY A 896 -59.24 -36.61 -34.20
C GLY A 896 -57.83 -36.98 -34.66
N LEU A 897 -57.74 -37.77 -35.73
CA LEU A 897 -56.51 -38.19 -36.40
C LEU A 897 -56.54 -37.84 -37.91
N ASP A 898 -55.60 -37.05 -38.41
CA ASP A 898 -55.44 -36.69 -39.83
C ASP A 898 -54.06 -37.11 -40.33
N VAL A 899 -53.96 -38.17 -41.15
CA VAL A 899 -52.69 -38.69 -41.70
C VAL A 899 -52.74 -38.68 -43.22
N ARG A 900 -52.01 -37.77 -43.86
CA ARG A 900 -52.02 -37.63 -45.33
C ARG A 900 -51.19 -38.68 -46.07
N GLY A 901 -50.36 -39.44 -45.35
CA GLY A 901 -49.66 -40.63 -45.83
C GLY A 901 -50.37 -41.93 -45.45
N HIS A 902 -49.57 -42.98 -45.26
CA HIS A 902 -50.02 -44.28 -44.76
C HIS A 902 -49.96 -44.32 -43.22
N ALA A 903 -50.97 -44.91 -42.58
CA ALA A 903 -51.01 -45.06 -41.12
C ALA A 903 -51.14 -46.53 -40.68
N LEU A 904 -50.32 -46.97 -39.73
CA LEU A 904 -50.57 -48.17 -38.92
C LEU A 904 -51.13 -47.71 -37.57
N VAL A 905 -52.36 -48.13 -37.24
CA VAL A 905 -53.10 -47.65 -36.07
C VAL A 905 -53.60 -48.83 -35.25
N THR A 906 -53.05 -49.01 -34.06
CA THR A 906 -53.44 -50.04 -33.09
C THR A 906 -53.92 -49.41 -31.78
N ASP A 907 -54.84 -50.10 -31.11
CA ASP A 907 -55.28 -49.82 -29.72
C ASP A 907 -55.59 -48.33 -29.45
N THR A 908 -56.18 -47.65 -30.45
CA THR A 908 -56.39 -46.20 -30.44
C THR A 908 -57.85 -45.85 -30.13
N ILE A 909 -58.09 -44.82 -29.32
CA ILE A 909 -59.41 -44.28 -29.03
C ILE A 909 -59.51 -42.86 -29.57
N VAL A 910 -60.52 -42.58 -30.40
CA VAL A 910 -60.91 -41.23 -30.79
C VAL A 910 -62.39 -41.05 -30.49
N ASP A 911 -62.70 -40.18 -29.53
CA ASP A 911 -64.06 -39.90 -29.11
C ASP A 911 -64.40 -38.42 -29.27
N LYS A 912 -65.58 -38.09 -29.81
CA LYS A 912 -66.12 -36.71 -29.91
C LYS A 912 -65.31 -35.71 -30.76
N ALA A 913 -64.67 -36.12 -31.87
CA ALA A 913 -64.15 -35.14 -32.83
C ALA A 913 -65.29 -34.39 -33.55
N ASP A 914 -65.13 -33.09 -33.80
CA ASP A 914 -66.19 -32.25 -34.38
C ASP A 914 -66.42 -32.49 -35.88
N SER A 915 -65.51 -33.20 -36.56
CA SER A 915 -65.71 -33.69 -37.91
C SER A 915 -65.43 -35.19 -37.98
N TYR A 916 -64.19 -35.59 -38.23
CA TYR A 916 -63.84 -36.98 -38.53
C TYR A 916 -63.08 -37.59 -37.36
N GLY A 917 -63.39 -38.84 -37.01
CA GLY A 917 -62.57 -39.58 -36.05
C GLY A 917 -61.15 -39.79 -36.62
N MET A 918 -61.06 -40.40 -37.80
CA MET A 918 -59.82 -40.54 -38.56
C MET A 918 -60.01 -40.18 -40.03
N TYR A 919 -59.05 -39.44 -40.59
CA TYR A 919 -58.93 -39.11 -42.01
C TYR A 919 -57.54 -39.50 -42.51
N ALA A 920 -57.45 -40.50 -43.39
CA ALA A 920 -56.17 -40.92 -43.95
C ALA A 920 -56.19 -41.28 -45.43
N LYS A 921 -55.02 -41.22 -46.08
CA LYS A 921 -54.90 -41.67 -47.48
C LYS A 921 -55.04 -43.18 -47.58
N SER A 922 -54.34 -43.91 -46.71
CA SER A 922 -54.46 -45.35 -46.54
C SER A 922 -54.07 -45.73 -45.11
N ALA A 923 -54.61 -46.83 -44.60
CA ALA A 923 -54.28 -47.28 -43.26
C ALA A 923 -54.52 -48.78 -43.03
N GLU A 924 -53.77 -49.32 -42.07
CA GLU A 924 -54.05 -50.58 -41.39
C GLU A 924 -54.50 -50.25 -39.96
N ILE A 925 -55.79 -50.44 -39.68
CA ILE A 925 -56.41 -50.08 -38.40
C ILE A 925 -56.85 -51.36 -37.69
N VAL A 926 -56.38 -51.56 -36.46
CA VAL A 926 -56.64 -52.76 -35.66
C VAL A 926 -57.00 -52.40 -34.23
N SER A 927 -58.01 -53.05 -33.63
CA SER A 927 -58.33 -52.92 -32.19
C SER A 927 -58.67 -51.50 -31.68
N SER A 928 -59.16 -50.62 -32.56
CA SER A 928 -59.35 -49.19 -32.24
C SER A 928 -60.82 -48.78 -32.15
N THR A 929 -61.10 -47.69 -31.44
CA THR A 929 -62.43 -47.12 -31.22
C THR A 929 -62.55 -45.73 -31.84
N PHE A 930 -63.57 -45.51 -32.68
CA PHE A 930 -63.92 -44.21 -33.27
C PHE A 930 -65.38 -43.90 -33.00
N SER A 931 -65.64 -43.15 -31.93
CA SER A 931 -66.98 -42.94 -31.38
C SER A 931 -67.42 -41.48 -31.30
N ASN A 932 -68.74 -41.26 -31.38
CA ASN A 932 -69.38 -39.96 -31.13
C ASN A 932 -68.84 -38.78 -31.96
N ASN A 933 -68.20 -39.05 -33.11
CA ASN A 933 -67.69 -37.99 -33.98
C ASN A 933 -68.85 -37.38 -34.78
N ASN A 934 -68.89 -36.06 -34.98
CA ASN A 934 -70.06 -35.42 -35.60
C ASN A 934 -70.26 -35.78 -37.08
N ASN A 935 -69.22 -36.21 -37.78
CA ASN A 935 -69.31 -36.60 -39.19
C ASN A 935 -68.98 -38.09 -39.35
N ILE A 936 -67.82 -38.46 -39.89
CA ILE A 936 -67.52 -39.87 -40.20
C ILE A 936 -66.55 -40.41 -39.14
N GLY A 937 -66.74 -41.67 -38.72
CA GLY A 937 -65.81 -42.34 -37.82
C GLY A 937 -64.43 -42.49 -38.46
N VAL A 938 -64.34 -43.23 -39.57
CA VAL A 938 -63.09 -43.47 -40.31
C VAL A 938 -63.28 -43.17 -41.80
N ILE A 939 -62.40 -42.36 -42.39
CA ILE A 939 -62.34 -42.13 -43.83
C ILE A 939 -60.95 -42.42 -44.42
N LEU A 940 -60.95 -43.27 -45.46
CA LEU A 940 -59.78 -43.71 -46.20
C LEU A 940 -59.98 -43.35 -47.68
N TYR A 941 -59.31 -42.29 -48.13
CA TYR A 941 -59.63 -41.66 -49.43
C TYR A 941 -58.73 -42.09 -50.60
N GLY A 942 -57.58 -42.70 -50.32
CA GLY A 942 -56.63 -43.19 -51.32
C GLY A 942 -56.98 -44.58 -51.83
N ASN A 943 -56.35 -44.96 -52.95
CA ASN A 943 -56.55 -46.26 -53.61
C ASN A 943 -55.51 -47.31 -53.22
N ASP A 944 -54.63 -46.99 -52.28
CA ASP A 944 -53.65 -47.94 -51.75
C ASP A 944 -54.39 -49.00 -50.91
N ALA A 945 -53.77 -50.16 -50.68
CA ALA A 945 -54.37 -51.20 -49.85
C ALA A 945 -54.64 -50.65 -48.44
N SER A 946 -55.80 -50.98 -47.87
CA SER A 946 -56.15 -50.55 -46.51
C SER A 946 -57.03 -51.57 -45.85
N SER A 947 -56.95 -51.65 -44.52
CA SER A 947 -57.78 -52.54 -43.72
C SER A 947 -58.28 -51.90 -42.44
N VAL A 948 -59.53 -52.18 -42.06
CA VAL A 948 -60.07 -51.89 -40.73
C VAL A 948 -60.50 -53.20 -40.09
N SER A 949 -59.94 -53.55 -38.94
CA SER A 949 -60.29 -54.80 -38.27
C SER A 949 -60.31 -54.75 -36.75
N TYR A 950 -61.18 -55.53 -36.12
CA TYR A 950 -61.31 -55.55 -34.65
C TYR A 950 -61.61 -54.17 -34.03
N CYS A 951 -62.24 -53.25 -34.77
CA CYS A 951 -62.54 -51.91 -34.30
C CYS A 951 -64.00 -51.73 -33.87
N ASP A 952 -64.23 -50.76 -33.00
CA ASP A 952 -65.56 -50.22 -32.65
C ASP A 952 -65.74 -48.84 -33.31
N VAL A 953 -66.64 -48.73 -34.28
CA VAL A 953 -66.92 -47.47 -34.99
C VAL A 953 -68.38 -47.08 -34.78
N THR A 954 -68.64 -46.31 -33.73
CA THR A 954 -69.98 -46.15 -33.18
C THR A 954 -70.48 -44.72 -33.08
N ASP A 955 -71.80 -44.55 -33.22
CA ASP A 955 -72.51 -43.30 -32.88
C ASP A 955 -72.00 -42.04 -33.61
N ASN A 956 -71.44 -42.20 -34.82
CA ASN A 956 -70.96 -41.07 -35.60
C ASN A 956 -72.11 -40.37 -36.36
N GLY A 957 -72.06 -39.05 -36.46
CA GLY A 957 -73.14 -38.21 -37.01
C GLY A 957 -73.33 -38.30 -38.52
N SER A 958 -72.53 -39.11 -39.22
CA SER A 958 -72.63 -39.42 -40.64
C SER A 958 -72.39 -40.91 -40.92
N HIS A 959 -71.20 -41.33 -41.36
CA HIS A 959 -70.91 -42.72 -41.72
C HIS A 959 -69.98 -43.36 -40.69
N GLY A 960 -70.00 -44.69 -40.57
CA GLY A 960 -69.02 -45.41 -39.75
C GLY A 960 -67.65 -45.43 -40.44
N VAL A 961 -67.47 -46.33 -41.41
CA VAL A 961 -66.26 -46.49 -42.21
C VAL A 961 -66.54 -46.11 -43.67
N TYR A 962 -65.71 -45.24 -44.25
CA TYR A 962 -65.89 -44.68 -45.58
C TYR A 962 -64.60 -44.84 -46.41
N GLY A 963 -64.66 -45.65 -47.48
CA GLY A 963 -63.54 -45.90 -48.38
C GLY A 963 -63.49 -45.01 -49.62
N PRO A 964 -62.58 -45.29 -50.58
CA PRO A 964 -62.30 -44.42 -51.71
C PRO A 964 -63.43 -44.37 -52.74
N THR A 965 -63.82 -43.17 -53.18
CA THR A 965 -64.94 -42.96 -54.12
C THR A 965 -64.54 -43.04 -55.60
N THR A 966 -63.25 -43.15 -55.89
CA THR A 966 -62.69 -43.13 -57.25
C THR A 966 -61.65 -44.23 -57.38
N GLY A 967 -61.71 -45.06 -58.42
CA GLY A 967 -60.81 -46.20 -58.60
C GLY A 967 -61.50 -47.54 -58.30
N THR A 968 -60.72 -48.61 -58.16
CA THR A 968 -61.21 -49.89 -57.65
C THR A 968 -61.17 -49.88 -56.14
N ASN A 969 -62.23 -50.35 -55.47
CA ASN A 969 -62.24 -50.42 -54.01
C ASN A 969 -61.03 -51.24 -53.52
N SER A 970 -60.25 -50.66 -52.60
CA SER A 970 -59.02 -51.26 -52.03
C SER A 970 -59.12 -51.57 -50.53
N LEU A 971 -60.23 -51.18 -49.90
CA LEU A 971 -60.46 -51.27 -48.45
C LEU A 971 -61.07 -52.62 -48.04
N ASP A 972 -60.41 -53.32 -47.12
CA ASP A 972 -60.94 -54.49 -46.44
C ASP A 972 -61.44 -54.15 -45.04
N VAL A 973 -62.68 -54.52 -44.72
CA VAL A 973 -63.27 -54.28 -43.41
C VAL A 973 -63.62 -55.62 -42.80
N SER A 974 -63.02 -56.01 -41.67
CA SER A 974 -63.30 -57.32 -41.07
C SER A 974 -63.33 -57.37 -39.55
N TYR A 975 -64.21 -58.19 -38.96
CA TYR A 975 -64.29 -58.36 -37.50
C TYR A 975 -64.55 -57.07 -36.69
N ASN A 976 -65.30 -56.10 -37.23
CA ASN A 976 -65.59 -54.84 -36.52
C ASN A 976 -67.03 -54.79 -35.96
N ASN A 977 -67.26 -53.94 -34.95
CA ASN A 977 -68.60 -53.43 -34.62
C ASN A 977 -68.78 -52.04 -35.21
N VAL A 978 -69.76 -51.88 -36.09
CA VAL A 978 -70.08 -50.59 -36.71
C VAL A 978 -71.54 -50.28 -36.45
N THR A 979 -71.82 -49.46 -35.43
CA THR A 979 -73.18 -49.31 -34.91
C THR A 979 -73.62 -47.87 -34.64
N GLY A 980 -74.91 -47.58 -34.74
CA GLY A 980 -75.45 -46.28 -34.32
C GLY A 980 -75.08 -45.08 -35.21
N ASN A 981 -74.43 -45.29 -36.35
CA ASN A 981 -74.03 -44.21 -37.25
C ASN A 981 -75.25 -43.68 -38.03
N LYS A 982 -75.35 -42.36 -38.22
CA LYS A 982 -76.56 -41.72 -38.78
C LYS A 982 -76.92 -42.20 -40.19
N TYR A 983 -75.90 -42.41 -41.03
CA TYR A 983 -75.98 -42.92 -42.40
C TYR A 983 -75.36 -44.32 -42.49
N TYR A 984 -74.68 -44.68 -43.59
CA TYR A 984 -74.21 -46.05 -43.78
C TYR A 984 -73.14 -46.40 -42.74
N GLY A 985 -73.23 -47.63 -42.22
CA GLY A 985 -72.18 -48.18 -41.35
C GLY A 985 -70.88 -48.30 -42.13
N VAL A 986 -70.89 -48.94 -43.31
CA VAL A 986 -69.72 -49.07 -44.17
C VAL A 986 -70.07 -48.73 -45.63
N VAL A 987 -69.23 -47.94 -46.29
CA VAL A 987 -69.43 -47.58 -47.71
C VAL A 987 -68.11 -47.56 -48.49
N TYR A 988 -68.15 -47.99 -49.76
CA TYR A 988 -66.99 -48.06 -50.69
C TYR A 988 -65.85 -48.96 -50.22
N ALA A 989 -66.12 -50.26 -50.09
CA ALA A 989 -65.12 -51.24 -49.66
C ALA A 989 -65.03 -52.45 -50.61
N ARG A 990 -63.84 -53.03 -50.68
CA ARG A 990 -63.52 -54.21 -51.49
C ARG A 990 -64.10 -55.46 -50.86
N ALA A 991 -63.92 -55.63 -49.56
CA ALA A 991 -64.41 -56.79 -48.84
C ALA A 991 -64.94 -56.40 -47.46
N LEU A 992 -66.10 -56.94 -47.10
CA LEU A 992 -66.63 -56.97 -45.74
C LEU A 992 -66.67 -58.42 -45.27
N ASP A 993 -65.93 -58.77 -44.21
CA ASP A 993 -65.94 -60.13 -43.65
C ASP A 993 -66.12 -60.16 -42.12
N ASN A 994 -67.02 -60.98 -41.59
CA ASN A 994 -67.18 -61.18 -40.14
C ASN A 994 -67.52 -59.90 -39.31
N ASN A 995 -68.09 -58.85 -39.91
CA ASN A 995 -68.48 -57.62 -39.19
C ASN A 995 -69.88 -57.69 -38.59
N TYR A 996 -70.08 -56.97 -37.48
CA TYR A 996 -71.39 -56.64 -36.92
C TYR A 996 -71.76 -55.20 -37.29
N ILE A 997 -72.72 -55.04 -38.20
CA ILE A 997 -73.18 -53.73 -38.67
C ILE A 997 -74.64 -53.59 -38.25
N ALA A 998 -74.94 -52.75 -37.28
CA ALA A 998 -76.29 -52.65 -36.70
C ALA A 998 -76.70 -51.23 -36.36
N ASP A 999 -77.99 -50.94 -36.42
CA ASP A 999 -78.55 -49.65 -36.00
C ASP A 999 -78.00 -48.42 -36.75
N ASN A 1000 -77.56 -48.59 -38.00
CA ASN A 1000 -77.11 -47.51 -38.88
C ASN A 1000 -78.18 -47.11 -39.90
N TYR A 1001 -78.03 -45.95 -40.55
CA TYR A 1001 -78.91 -45.46 -41.63
C TYR A 1001 -80.39 -45.42 -41.24
N SER A 1002 -80.67 -45.09 -39.97
CA SER A 1002 -82.01 -45.13 -39.36
C SER A 1002 -82.72 -46.49 -39.47
N LYS A 1003 -81.96 -47.59 -39.58
CA LYS A 1003 -82.44 -48.97 -39.48
C LYS A 1003 -82.24 -49.48 -38.07
N THR A 1004 -82.98 -50.51 -37.68
CA THR A 1004 -82.83 -51.16 -36.38
C THR A 1004 -82.45 -52.63 -36.54
N GLY A 1005 -81.56 -53.12 -35.68
CA GLY A 1005 -81.03 -54.48 -35.71
C GLY A 1005 -79.84 -54.67 -36.67
N ALA A 1006 -79.27 -55.87 -36.62
CA ALA A 1006 -78.09 -56.24 -37.40
C ALA A 1006 -78.39 -56.42 -38.89
N ASP A 1007 -77.51 -55.94 -39.75
CA ASP A 1007 -77.51 -56.23 -41.18
C ASP A 1007 -76.86 -57.61 -41.42
N THR A 1008 -77.71 -58.63 -41.60
CA THR A 1008 -77.28 -60.00 -41.88
C THR A 1008 -77.28 -60.33 -43.37
N THR A 1009 -77.38 -59.34 -44.26
CA THR A 1009 -77.52 -59.57 -45.71
C THR A 1009 -76.17 -59.89 -46.37
N SER A 1010 -76.15 -60.88 -47.27
CA SER A 1010 -74.95 -61.37 -47.95
C SER A 1010 -74.80 -60.88 -49.40
N LYS A 1011 -75.58 -59.87 -49.83
CA LYS A 1011 -75.63 -59.39 -51.22
C LYS A 1011 -74.85 -58.07 -51.39
N GLY A 1012 -73.56 -58.14 -51.71
CA GLY A 1012 -72.83 -57.00 -52.27
C GLY A 1012 -73.05 -56.92 -53.79
N THR A 1013 -73.22 -55.73 -54.38
CA THR A 1013 -73.37 -55.57 -55.85
C THR A 1013 -72.26 -54.71 -56.45
N VAL A 1014 -71.78 -55.16 -57.62
CA VAL A 1014 -70.65 -54.59 -58.40
C VAL A 1014 -71.13 -53.64 -59.53
N ASP A 1015 -72.44 -53.36 -59.65
CA ASP A 1015 -73.01 -52.64 -60.83
C ASP A 1015 -73.59 -51.23 -60.58
N GLY A 1016 -73.45 -50.67 -59.39
CA GLY A 1016 -73.89 -49.30 -59.11
C GLY A 1016 -75.42 -49.10 -59.07
N THR A 1017 -76.22 -50.17 -58.99
CA THR A 1017 -77.66 -50.08 -58.74
C THR A 1017 -78.02 -50.43 -57.28
N LEU A 1018 -78.64 -49.48 -56.57
CA LEU A 1018 -79.10 -49.59 -55.17
C LEU A 1018 -80.14 -50.74 -55.01
N ASP A 1019 -79.81 -51.85 -54.33
CA ASP A 1019 -80.80 -52.87 -53.93
C ASP A 1019 -81.48 -52.41 -52.63
N VAL A 1020 -82.70 -51.89 -52.75
CA VAL A 1020 -83.49 -51.25 -51.68
C VAL A 1020 -84.14 -52.23 -50.68
N SER A 1021 -83.54 -53.41 -50.44
CA SER A 1021 -83.96 -54.32 -49.36
C SER A 1021 -82.95 -54.35 -48.21
N SER A 1022 -83.06 -53.35 -47.33
CA SER A 1022 -82.47 -53.26 -45.97
C SER A 1022 -80.94 -53.14 -45.79
N SER A 1023 -80.19 -52.52 -46.70
CA SER A 1023 -78.73 -52.40 -46.51
C SER A 1023 -78.33 -51.21 -45.61
N GLN A 1024 -77.58 -51.49 -44.55
CA GLN A 1024 -76.82 -50.52 -43.76
C GLN A 1024 -75.42 -50.29 -44.35
N ILE A 1025 -75.10 -50.99 -45.44
CA ILE A 1025 -73.88 -50.92 -46.24
C ILE A 1025 -74.15 -50.38 -47.64
N GLY A 1026 -73.12 -49.83 -48.32
CA GLY A 1026 -73.25 -49.30 -49.68
C GLY A 1026 -71.98 -49.43 -50.54
N SER A 1027 -72.14 -49.74 -51.83
CA SER A 1027 -71.03 -49.84 -52.80
C SER A 1027 -69.90 -50.78 -52.36
N ILE A 1028 -70.24 -52.05 -52.14
CA ILE A 1028 -69.33 -53.09 -51.62
C ILE A 1028 -69.11 -54.19 -52.67
N ASP A 1029 -67.85 -54.52 -52.98
CA ASP A 1029 -67.55 -55.53 -54.00
C ASP A 1029 -67.81 -56.97 -53.51
N ALA A 1030 -67.51 -57.27 -52.25
CA ALA A 1030 -67.72 -58.58 -51.63
C ALA A 1030 -68.17 -58.49 -50.17
N VAL A 1031 -69.21 -59.25 -49.79
CA VAL A 1031 -69.70 -59.37 -48.40
C VAL A 1031 -69.72 -60.84 -48.01
N THR A 1032 -69.03 -61.20 -46.93
CA THR A 1032 -68.95 -62.56 -46.39
C THR A 1032 -69.17 -62.59 -44.88
N ASN A 1033 -69.79 -63.67 -44.38
CA ASN A 1033 -69.96 -63.96 -42.96
C ASN A 1033 -70.51 -62.80 -42.08
N PRO A 1034 -71.59 -62.08 -42.46
CA PRO A 1034 -72.13 -61.01 -41.62
C PRO A 1034 -72.57 -61.55 -40.24
N LYS A 1035 -72.33 -60.79 -39.18
CA LYS A 1035 -72.64 -61.19 -37.80
C LYS A 1035 -74.00 -60.64 -37.37
N SER A 1036 -74.74 -61.45 -36.61
CA SER A 1036 -76.03 -61.04 -36.00
C SER A 1036 -75.88 -60.47 -34.59
N SER A 1037 -74.68 -60.50 -34.02
CA SER A 1037 -74.32 -59.99 -32.70
C SER A 1037 -72.95 -59.34 -32.76
N SER A 1038 -72.63 -58.49 -31.78
CA SER A 1038 -71.32 -57.86 -31.68
C SER A 1038 -70.18 -58.88 -31.78
N VAL A 1039 -69.10 -58.43 -32.42
CA VAL A 1039 -67.85 -59.17 -32.53
C VAL A 1039 -67.14 -59.10 -31.19
N SER A 1040 -66.72 -60.24 -30.66
CA SER A 1040 -65.95 -60.31 -29.43
C SER A 1040 -64.48 -59.96 -29.70
N GLY A 1041 -63.88 -59.11 -28.87
CA GLY A 1041 -62.48 -58.71 -29.01
C GLY A 1041 -62.27 -57.51 -29.92
N THR A 1042 -63.31 -56.70 -30.15
CA THR A 1042 -63.21 -55.35 -30.69
C THR A 1042 -63.04 -54.38 -29.52
N GLY A 1043 -61.91 -53.67 -29.45
CA GLY A 1043 -61.65 -52.57 -28.50
C GLY A 1043 -61.86 -52.83 -26.99
N PRO A 1044 -61.41 -51.93 -26.10
CA PRO A 1044 -61.66 -52.05 -24.66
C PRO A 1044 -63.12 -51.68 -24.32
N ALA A 1045 -63.81 -52.52 -23.55
CA ALA A 1045 -65.11 -52.17 -22.98
C ALA A 1045 -64.94 -50.99 -22.01
N SER A 1046 -65.67 -49.89 -22.25
CA SER A 1046 -65.64 -48.67 -21.43
C SER A 1046 -65.85 -48.97 -19.94
N GLY A 1047 -64.83 -48.64 -19.14
CA GLY A 1047 -64.85 -48.70 -17.68
C GLY A 1047 -64.96 -47.30 -17.09
N SER A 1048 -65.99 -47.13 -16.25
CA SER A 1048 -66.34 -46.03 -15.32
C SER A 1048 -65.34 -44.92 -15.02
#